data_AF-A0A653C7L0-F1
#
_entry.id   AF-A0A653C7L0-F1
#
_cell.length_a   1.000
_cell.length_b   1.000
_cell.length_c   1.000
_cell.angle_alpha   90.00
_cell.angle_beta   90.00
_cell.angle_gamma   90.00
#
_symmetry.space_group_name_H-M   'P 1'
#
loop_
_entity.id
_entity.type
_entity.pdbx_description
1 polymer ?
#
loop_
_entity_poly.entity_id
_entity_poly.type
_entity_poly.pdbx_seq_one_letter_code
_entity_poly.pdbx_strand_id
1 'polypeptide(L)'
;MTSQRKETEVECIKKGDNQLASILSSIPTENQSSRLLEQFNLLIEYLPCFNISVIDEELLKITLPQMKSNLEKIYDDNILLSDTTDDDFVLNMIRENLKVSYGFMTTLKLILEFLMTQNGLSLIKICSIPVHTAQMLLATFDHCKKSTELYKQTYNMELLELFRISQETHAVFLNLMEACSIICDLLDNNKELDILREVLNLLCEISLALSDLNLKSMSNNWKGYMAIVLKFAAVLKEAICLDTPVKSLKYQIVQNLASLDVSEPMDEKLASKTLTITGFLIKVALKLLDLFWNGIEKSCNQVLQFCLTILSYPPDLFQTIGYSDDCVNLMKTNVVTIEQLSQKMYSELESSSILNTCIQCCDEAPFGAVLFLNNYLGYILENPDETVMKNTRLNEVIKLIFHCFGLCTYELYFTPVKESIYDKLIVNISGCVLTITNLYMETEEILLRNVLHENIFCALLAVDVWDLVLLNTNPQFQLETIKKLIKLHGQLDFGINTYRPEASHFKFLLRRLFRNLSNPMKLLLTQTNTLQENTDLWKVIGLRSFPEQQGHFVAELCSETIKKIQMMDCDQFGLGDLICVGENLEILSTVNLSALPVEEMRSLVSTIGILWNVTFSDFSNNMLRYLIVKLLRITETLVTEFSVDQLFLVCFQILFVYVFTFLFKTASFLDS
;
A
#
# COMPACT_ATOMS: atom_id res chain seq x y z
N MET A 1 70.17 -23.89 -24.62
CA MET A 1 69.16 -22.82 -24.39
C MET A 1 67.92 -23.29 -23.63
N THR A 2 67.58 -24.58 -23.59
CA THR A 2 66.49 -25.15 -22.75
C THR A 2 66.89 -25.50 -21.30
N SER A 3 68.20 -25.55 -21.00
CA SER A 3 68.73 -25.80 -19.64
C SER A 3 68.84 -24.51 -18.81
N GLN A 4 69.30 -23.41 -19.43
CA GLN A 4 69.44 -22.09 -18.80
C GLN A 4 68.10 -21.43 -18.42
N ARG A 5 66.98 -21.85 -19.02
CA ARG A 5 65.62 -21.36 -18.70
C ARG A 5 65.02 -22.05 -17.46
N LYS A 6 65.45 -23.29 -17.17
CA LYS A 6 65.05 -24.03 -15.96
C LYS A 6 65.89 -23.64 -14.73
N GLU A 7 67.15 -23.29 -14.93
CA GLU A 7 68.00 -22.79 -13.83
C GLU A 7 67.60 -21.38 -13.38
N THR A 8 67.07 -20.53 -14.27
CA THR A 8 66.54 -19.20 -13.93
C THR A 8 65.15 -19.24 -13.26
N GLU A 9 64.29 -20.20 -13.59
CA GLU A 9 63.03 -20.44 -12.84
C GLU A 9 63.32 -20.91 -11.41
N VAL A 10 64.30 -21.81 -11.22
CA VAL A 10 64.61 -22.39 -9.89
C VAL A 10 65.39 -21.42 -8.98
N GLU A 11 66.20 -20.51 -9.53
CA GLU A 11 66.87 -19.44 -8.74
C GLU A 11 65.93 -18.26 -8.40
N CYS A 12 64.95 -17.92 -9.26
CA CYS A 12 63.89 -16.95 -8.92
C CYS A 12 62.98 -17.47 -7.80
N ILE A 13 62.66 -18.76 -7.79
CA ILE A 13 61.87 -19.39 -6.73
C ILE A 13 62.61 -19.32 -5.38
N LYS A 14 63.91 -19.66 -5.32
CA LYS A 14 64.66 -19.67 -4.03
C LYS A 14 64.98 -18.30 -3.43
N LYS A 15 65.20 -17.25 -4.25
CA LYS A 15 65.37 -15.88 -3.75
C LYS A 15 64.02 -15.18 -3.50
N GLY A 16 63.01 -15.51 -4.30
CA GLY A 16 61.62 -15.09 -4.13
C GLY A 16 61.02 -15.61 -2.84
N ASP A 17 61.29 -16.87 -2.45
CA ASP A 17 60.71 -17.49 -1.25
C ASP A 17 61.07 -16.76 0.06
N ASN A 18 62.31 -16.29 0.23
CA ASN A 18 62.71 -15.57 1.44
C ASN A 18 62.12 -14.15 1.52
N GLN A 19 62.04 -13.46 0.37
CA GLN A 19 61.48 -12.11 0.31
C GLN A 19 59.94 -12.15 0.42
N LEU A 20 59.30 -13.12 -0.21
CA LEU A 20 57.87 -13.38 -0.11
C LEU A 20 57.47 -13.80 1.31
N ALA A 21 58.22 -14.70 1.95
CA ALA A 21 57.99 -15.08 3.34
C ALA A 21 58.18 -13.89 4.30
N SER A 22 59.16 -13.03 4.04
CA SER A 22 59.35 -11.78 4.80
C SER A 22 58.18 -10.81 4.62
N ILE A 23 57.64 -10.67 3.41
CA ILE A 23 56.48 -9.80 3.13
C ILE A 23 55.21 -10.38 3.78
N LEU A 24 54.95 -11.68 3.63
CA LEU A 24 53.77 -12.34 4.21
C LEU A 24 53.77 -12.32 5.73
N SER A 25 54.94 -12.38 6.37
CA SER A 25 55.06 -12.25 7.82
C SER A 25 54.92 -10.82 8.33
N SER A 26 55.22 -9.80 7.52
CA SER A 26 55.08 -8.39 7.92
C SER A 26 53.66 -7.85 7.77
N ILE A 27 52.91 -8.30 6.75
CA ILE A 27 51.57 -7.79 6.41
C ILE A 27 50.58 -7.82 7.59
N PRO A 28 50.47 -8.91 8.39
CA PRO A 28 49.54 -8.94 9.52
C PRO A 28 49.86 -7.96 10.65
N THR A 29 51.09 -7.42 10.67
CA THR A 29 51.59 -6.54 11.74
C THR A 29 51.79 -5.09 11.31
N GLU A 30 51.63 -4.79 10.02
CA GLU A 30 51.84 -3.44 9.47
C GLU A 30 50.59 -2.58 9.71
N ASN A 31 50.78 -1.47 10.42
CA ASN A 31 49.70 -0.55 10.80
C ASN A 31 49.63 0.69 9.89
N GLN A 32 50.64 0.93 9.06
CA GLN A 32 50.68 2.04 8.11
C GLN A 32 50.14 1.60 6.75
N SER A 33 48.96 2.11 6.38
CA SER A 33 48.26 1.67 5.17
C SER A 33 49.03 1.97 3.87
N SER A 34 49.85 3.02 3.82
CA SER A 34 50.72 3.32 2.67
C SER A 34 51.83 2.28 2.48
N ARG A 35 52.49 1.83 3.56
CA ARG A 35 53.50 0.75 3.51
C ARG A 35 52.88 -0.58 3.18
N LEU A 36 51.68 -0.84 3.70
CA LEU A 36 50.92 -2.02 3.38
C LEU A 36 50.63 -2.07 1.87
N LEU A 37 50.17 -0.97 1.27
CA LEU A 37 49.94 -0.85 -0.17
C LEU A 37 51.20 -1.13 -1.00
N GLU A 38 52.37 -0.63 -0.59
CA GLU A 38 53.65 -0.95 -1.24
C GLU A 38 53.94 -2.46 -1.20
N GLN A 39 53.72 -3.11 -0.04
CA GLN A 39 53.88 -4.56 0.10
C GLN A 39 52.90 -5.33 -0.80
N PHE A 40 51.65 -4.89 -0.93
CA PHE A 40 50.67 -5.46 -1.85
C PHE A 40 51.07 -5.33 -3.32
N ASN A 41 51.59 -4.17 -3.72
CA ASN A 41 52.04 -3.96 -5.09
C ASN A 41 53.23 -4.86 -5.44
N LEU A 42 54.15 -5.09 -4.50
CA LEU A 42 55.22 -6.06 -4.66
C LEU A 42 54.68 -7.50 -4.78
N LEU A 43 53.66 -7.87 -4.00
CA LEU A 43 53.03 -9.19 -4.08
C LEU A 43 52.41 -9.49 -5.45
N ILE A 44 51.87 -8.47 -6.14
CA ILE A 44 51.31 -8.63 -7.49
C ILE A 44 52.37 -9.16 -8.47
N GLU A 45 53.62 -8.70 -8.35
CA GLU A 45 54.71 -9.13 -9.24
C GLU A 45 55.01 -10.64 -9.13
N TYR A 46 54.67 -11.25 -8.00
CA TYR A 46 54.87 -12.67 -7.75
C TYR A 46 53.68 -13.55 -8.19
N LEU A 47 52.50 -12.99 -8.47
CA LEU A 47 51.31 -13.77 -8.86
C LEU A 47 51.56 -14.72 -10.06
N PRO A 48 52.27 -14.31 -11.14
CA PRO A 48 52.52 -15.21 -12.27
C PRO A 48 53.42 -16.41 -11.94
N CYS A 49 54.11 -16.41 -10.79
CA CYS A 49 55.03 -17.47 -10.38
C CYS A 49 54.34 -18.65 -9.68
N PHE A 50 53.05 -18.53 -9.32
CA PHE A 50 52.33 -19.53 -8.54
C PHE A 50 51.13 -20.12 -9.29
N ASN A 51 50.73 -21.33 -8.90
CA ASN A 51 49.46 -21.92 -9.31
C ASN A 51 48.30 -21.24 -8.56
N ILE A 52 47.14 -21.11 -9.20
CA ILE A 52 45.96 -20.41 -8.64
C ILE A 52 45.56 -20.90 -7.24
N SER A 53 45.56 -22.22 -7.02
CA SER A 53 45.20 -22.77 -5.70
C SER A 53 46.18 -22.38 -4.60
N VAL A 54 47.47 -22.25 -4.96
CA VAL A 54 48.54 -21.80 -4.04
C VAL A 54 48.42 -20.30 -3.79
N ILE A 55 48.06 -19.53 -4.83
CA ILE A 55 47.80 -18.09 -4.72
C ILE A 55 46.68 -17.81 -3.71
N ASP A 56 45.55 -18.52 -3.78
CA ASP A 56 44.47 -18.30 -2.83
C ASP A 56 44.87 -18.71 -1.40
N GLU A 57 45.36 -19.93 -1.21
CA GLU A 57 45.63 -20.45 0.14
C GLU A 57 46.83 -19.80 0.85
N GLU A 58 47.93 -19.55 0.13
CA GLU A 58 49.19 -19.09 0.74
C GLU A 58 49.37 -17.57 0.67
N LEU A 59 48.75 -16.89 -0.31
CA LEU A 59 48.87 -15.44 -0.48
C LEU A 59 47.58 -14.73 -0.09
N LEU A 60 46.53 -14.88 -0.89
CA LEU A 60 45.36 -13.99 -0.84
C LEU A 60 44.49 -14.19 0.40
N LYS A 61 44.43 -15.40 0.94
CA LYS A 61 43.73 -15.70 2.20
C LYS A 61 44.29 -14.94 3.41
N ILE A 62 45.58 -14.59 3.38
CA ILE A 62 46.23 -13.79 4.44
C ILE A 62 46.09 -12.30 4.13
N THR A 63 46.26 -11.93 2.86
CA THR A 63 46.48 -10.55 2.47
C THR A 63 45.16 -9.80 2.23
N LEU A 64 44.16 -10.38 1.55
CA LEU A 64 42.87 -9.71 1.30
C LEU A 64 42.13 -9.26 2.57
N PRO A 65 42.08 -10.04 3.68
CA PRO A 65 41.50 -9.54 4.92
C PRO A 65 42.20 -8.30 5.49
N GLN A 66 43.53 -8.22 5.35
CA GLN A 66 44.31 -7.07 5.84
C GLN A 66 44.11 -5.84 4.98
N MET A 67 44.02 -6.03 3.66
CA MET A 67 43.66 -4.99 2.71
C MET A 67 42.29 -4.41 3.02
N LYS A 68 41.29 -5.29 3.22
CA LYS A 68 39.93 -4.90 3.61
C LYS A 68 39.92 -4.10 4.90
N SER A 69 40.52 -4.64 5.97
CA SER A 69 40.56 -3.99 7.29
C SER A 69 41.21 -2.60 7.24
N ASN A 70 42.30 -2.45 6.47
CA ASN A 70 42.93 -1.14 6.28
C ASN A 70 42.08 -0.18 5.46
N LEU A 71 41.37 -0.68 4.43
CA LEU A 71 40.47 0.13 3.64
C LEU A 71 39.31 0.67 4.48
N GLU A 72 38.68 -0.18 5.30
CA GLU A 72 37.62 0.20 6.23
C GLU A 72 38.13 1.22 7.26
N LYS A 73 39.31 0.97 7.84
CA LYS A 73 39.95 1.90 8.77
C LYS A 73 40.21 3.27 8.14
N ILE A 74 40.72 3.32 6.90
CA ILE A 74 40.94 4.59 6.18
C ILE A 74 39.62 5.38 6.06
N TYR A 75 38.52 4.69 5.75
CA TYR A 75 37.22 5.33 5.61
C TYR A 75 36.71 5.87 6.95
N ASP A 76 36.82 5.10 8.03
CA ASP A 76 36.44 5.54 9.38
C ASP A 76 37.29 6.71 9.86
N ASP A 77 38.62 6.64 9.67
CA ASP A 77 39.56 7.72 10.02
C ASP A 77 39.20 9.01 9.25
N ASN A 78 38.91 8.91 7.95
CA ASN A 78 38.53 10.08 7.16
C ASN A 78 37.19 10.70 7.59
N ILE A 79 36.21 9.88 7.99
CA ILE A 79 34.94 10.38 8.52
C ILE A 79 35.20 11.20 9.79
N LEU A 80 35.97 10.65 10.73
CA LEU A 80 36.34 11.34 11.98
C LEU A 80 37.14 12.63 11.73
N LEU A 81 38.06 12.60 10.77
CA LEU A 81 38.86 13.77 10.39
C LEU A 81 38.00 14.86 9.74
N SER A 82 37.00 14.48 8.94
CA SER A 82 36.13 15.44 8.25
C SER A 82 35.27 16.29 9.20
N ASP A 83 34.95 15.76 10.39
CA ASP A 83 34.19 16.47 11.42
C ASP A 83 35.02 17.53 12.17
N THR A 84 36.36 17.51 12.07
CA THR A 84 37.20 18.10 13.13
C THR A 84 37.91 19.42 12.81
N THR A 85 38.12 19.89 11.56
CA THR A 85 38.66 21.25 11.27
C THR A 85 38.85 21.52 9.76
N ASP A 86 38.92 22.79 9.34
CA ASP A 86 39.37 23.24 8.00
C ASP A 86 40.92 23.36 7.91
N ASP A 87 41.69 22.58 8.68
CA ASP A 87 43.17 22.66 8.73
C ASP A 87 43.81 21.99 7.51
N ASP A 88 44.69 22.69 6.79
CA ASP A 88 45.45 22.19 5.63
C ASP A 88 46.19 20.87 5.89
N PHE A 89 46.63 20.62 7.13
CA PHE A 89 47.27 19.36 7.51
C PHE A 89 46.27 18.19 7.50
N VAL A 90 45.10 18.39 8.11
CA VAL A 90 44.00 17.40 8.12
C VAL A 90 43.52 17.19 6.68
N LEU A 91 43.42 18.26 5.90
CA LEU A 91 42.98 18.19 4.52
C LEU A 91 43.95 17.37 3.64
N ASN A 92 45.25 17.48 3.88
CA ASN A 92 46.23 16.65 3.19
C ASN A 92 46.20 15.20 3.66
N MET A 93 45.91 14.92 4.93
CA MET A 93 45.78 13.56 5.44
C MET A 93 44.62 12.81 4.80
N ILE A 94 43.45 13.45 4.68
CA ILE A 94 42.28 12.87 3.98
C ILE A 94 42.63 12.57 2.52
N ARG A 95 43.32 13.49 1.83
CA ARG A 95 43.76 13.30 0.45
C ARG A 95 44.71 12.12 0.30
N GLU A 96 45.72 11.99 1.16
CA GLU A 96 46.65 10.86 1.13
C GLU A 96 45.94 9.53 1.43
N ASN A 97 45.01 9.53 2.38
CA ASN A 97 44.17 8.38 2.67
C ASN A 97 43.34 7.95 1.44
N LEU A 98 42.69 8.89 0.73
CA LEU A 98 41.95 8.60 -0.49
C LEU A 98 42.85 8.03 -1.61
N LYS A 99 44.09 8.54 -1.74
CA LYS A 99 45.07 7.98 -2.68
C LYS A 99 45.46 6.54 -2.32
N VAL A 100 45.62 6.23 -1.03
CA VAL A 100 45.91 4.87 -0.58
C VAL A 100 44.72 3.95 -0.89
N SER A 101 43.47 4.38 -0.64
CA SER A 101 42.27 3.63 -1.02
C SER A 101 42.19 3.39 -2.52
N TYR A 102 42.50 4.40 -3.35
CA TYR A 102 42.59 4.27 -4.80
C TYR A 102 43.64 3.22 -5.21
N GLY A 103 44.81 3.26 -4.54
CA GLY A 103 45.87 2.28 -4.73
C GLY A 103 45.40 0.86 -4.43
N PHE A 104 44.75 0.65 -3.29
CA PHE A 104 44.18 -0.66 -2.95
C PHE A 104 43.17 -1.13 -4.01
N MET A 105 42.22 -0.29 -4.43
CA MET A 105 41.27 -0.70 -5.47
C MET A 105 41.95 -1.05 -6.81
N THR A 106 43.02 -0.35 -7.16
CA THR A 106 43.84 -0.65 -8.34
C THR A 106 44.55 -2.01 -8.20
N THR A 107 45.18 -2.27 -7.05
CA THR A 107 45.80 -3.55 -6.72
C THR A 107 44.78 -4.69 -6.83
N LEU A 108 43.58 -4.50 -6.26
CA LEU A 108 42.50 -5.50 -6.32
C LEU A 108 42.08 -5.78 -7.76
N LYS A 109 41.88 -4.74 -8.58
CA LYS A 109 41.58 -4.89 -10.01
C LYS A 109 42.64 -5.73 -10.73
N LEU A 110 43.92 -5.46 -10.51
CA LEU A 110 45.01 -6.20 -11.14
C LEU A 110 45.01 -7.68 -10.74
N ILE A 111 44.71 -7.99 -9.47
CA ILE A 111 44.54 -9.37 -9.00
C ILE A 111 43.40 -10.06 -9.77
N LEU A 112 42.24 -9.41 -9.88
CA LEU A 112 41.09 -9.98 -10.58
C LEU A 112 41.34 -10.16 -12.09
N GLU A 113 41.98 -9.19 -12.74
CA GLU A 113 42.37 -9.27 -14.15
C GLU A 113 43.35 -10.42 -14.39
N PHE A 114 44.33 -10.61 -13.49
CA PHE A 114 45.23 -11.76 -13.55
C PHE A 114 44.48 -13.09 -13.47
N LEU A 115 43.53 -13.24 -12.54
CA LEU A 115 42.72 -14.46 -12.41
C LEU A 115 41.88 -14.73 -13.66
N MET A 116 41.35 -13.68 -14.29
CA MET A 116 40.60 -13.78 -15.56
C MET A 116 41.45 -14.31 -16.72
N THR A 117 42.78 -14.15 -16.69
CA THR A 117 43.66 -14.72 -17.73
C THR A 117 43.87 -16.23 -17.57
N GLN A 118 43.43 -16.82 -16.46
CA GLN A 118 43.64 -18.23 -16.16
C GLN A 118 42.51 -19.09 -16.72
N ASN A 119 42.87 -20.16 -17.45
CA ASN A 119 41.89 -21.07 -18.04
C ASN A 119 41.29 -22.03 -17.00
N GLY A 120 39.96 -22.21 -17.02
CA GLY A 120 39.28 -23.22 -16.21
C GLY A 120 39.25 -22.90 -14.70
N LEU A 121 38.97 -21.64 -14.38
CA LEU A 121 38.84 -21.15 -13.01
C LEU A 121 37.62 -21.78 -12.31
N SER A 122 37.83 -22.42 -11.17
CA SER A 122 36.78 -22.99 -10.32
C SER A 122 36.71 -22.22 -9.00
N LEU A 123 35.50 -21.99 -8.48
CA LEU A 123 35.27 -21.20 -7.27
C LEU A 123 36.04 -21.75 -6.06
N ILE A 124 36.16 -23.07 -5.94
CA ILE A 124 36.92 -23.72 -4.86
C ILE A 124 38.40 -23.35 -4.81
N LYS A 125 39.00 -22.94 -5.95
CA LYS A 125 40.41 -22.56 -6.03
C LYS A 125 40.67 -21.10 -5.63
N ILE A 126 39.60 -20.32 -5.44
CA ILE A 126 39.66 -18.90 -5.11
C ILE A 126 38.69 -18.57 -3.97
N CYS A 127 38.50 -19.47 -3.02
CA CYS A 127 37.45 -19.37 -2.00
C CYS A 127 37.51 -18.07 -1.21
N SER A 128 38.72 -17.52 -0.97
CA SER A 128 38.88 -16.31 -0.16
C SER A 128 38.59 -15.02 -0.94
N ILE A 129 38.62 -15.05 -2.27
CA ILE A 129 38.63 -13.82 -3.09
C ILE A 129 37.25 -13.17 -3.23
N PRO A 130 36.17 -13.90 -3.61
CA PRO A 130 34.90 -13.28 -3.97
C PRO A 130 34.25 -12.45 -2.86
N VAL A 131 34.18 -13.02 -1.65
CA VAL A 131 33.55 -12.38 -0.51
C VAL A 131 34.31 -11.12 -0.10
N HIS A 132 35.64 -11.20 0.06
CA HIS A 132 36.45 -10.04 0.42
C HIS A 132 36.40 -8.95 -0.65
N THR A 133 36.41 -9.32 -1.93
CA THR A 133 36.28 -8.39 -3.05
C THR A 133 34.94 -7.65 -2.99
N ALA A 134 33.83 -8.38 -2.83
CA ALA A 134 32.51 -7.78 -2.73
C ALA A 134 32.37 -6.87 -1.49
N GLN A 135 32.93 -7.26 -0.35
CA GLN A 135 32.93 -6.44 0.87
C GLN A 135 33.73 -5.14 0.70
N MET A 136 34.93 -5.20 0.09
CA MET A 136 35.72 -4.00 -0.19
C MET A 136 35.03 -3.05 -1.18
N LEU A 137 34.38 -3.61 -2.21
CA LEU A 137 33.57 -2.83 -3.15
C LEU A 137 32.40 -2.14 -2.46
N LEU A 138 31.66 -2.88 -1.62
CA LEU A 138 30.55 -2.34 -0.83
C LEU A 138 31.00 -1.19 0.07
N ALA A 139 32.02 -1.43 0.89
CA ALA A 139 32.59 -0.41 1.78
C ALA A 139 33.02 0.85 1.01
N THR A 140 33.64 0.67 -0.17
CA THR A 140 34.08 1.79 -1.00
C THR A 140 32.91 2.56 -1.62
N PHE A 141 31.88 1.88 -2.13
CA PHE A 141 30.70 2.55 -2.66
C PHE A 141 29.92 3.27 -1.55
N ASP A 142 29.75 2.66 -0.39
CA ASP A 142 29.12 3.31 0.77
C ASP A 142 29.90 4.55 1.23
N HIS A 143 31.23 4.47 1.23
CA HIS A 143 32.07 5.63 1.52
C HIS A 143 31.85 6.72 0.48
N CYS A 144 31.99 6.44 -0.83
CA CYS A 144 31.74 7.42 -1.88
C CYS A 144 30.35 8.08 -1.78
N LYS A 145 29.32 7.31 -1.40
CA LYS A 145 27.95 7.80 -1.18
C LYS A 145 27.88 8.83 -0.05
N LYS A 146 28.45 8.50 1.12
CA LYS A 146 28.40 9.37 2.31
C LYS A 146 29.34 10.57 2.20
N SER A 147 30.49 10.38 1.56
CA SER A 147 31.62 11.33 1.58
C SER A 147 31.39 12.61 0.77
N THR A 148 30.47 12.62 -0.20
CA THR A 148 30.17 13.83 -0.98
C THR A 148 29.62 14.96 -0.09
N GLU A 149 28.78 14.61 0.88
CA GLU A 149 28.24 15.54 1.87
C GLU A 149 29.24 15.81 2.99
N LEU A 150 29.86 14.75 3.53
CA LEU A 150 30.80 14.85 4.67
C LEU A 150 32.00 15.75 4.35
N TYR A 151 32.51 15.70 3.12
CA TYR A 151 33.68 16.47 2.72
C TYR A 151 33.36 17.87 2.16
N LYS A 152 32.11 18.33 2.25
CA LYS A 152 31.66 19.64 1.75
C LYS A 152 32.11 19.90 0.29
N GLN A 153 32.11 18.86 -0.55
CA GLN A 153 32.54 18.92 -1.96
C GLN A 153 34.04 19.21 -2.21
N THR A 154 34.90 19.19 -1.19
CA THR A 154 36.32 19.57 -1.28
C THR A 154 37.18 18.58 -2.08
N TYR A 155 36.85 17.28 -2.02
CA TYR A 155 37.63 16.19 -2.64
C TYR A 155 36.88 15.49 -3.77
N ASN A 156 36.05 16.22 -4.51
CA ASN A 156 35.23 15.64 -5.56
C ASN A 156 36.06 14.90 -6.62
N MET A 157 37.25 15.39 -6.96
CA MET A 157 38.11 14.75 -7.97
C MET A 157 38.64 13.39 -7.47
N GLU A 158 39.22 13.35 -6.27
CA GLU A 158 39.74 12.12 -5.66
C GLU A 158 38.62 11.09 -5.45
N LEU A 159 37.44 11.53 -4.99
CA LEU A 159 36.26 10.67 -4.84
C LEU A 159 35.75 10.14 -6.18
N LEU A 160 35.73 10.97 -7.23
CA LEU A 160 35.33 10.54 -8.58
C LEU A 160 36.32 9.51 -9.15
N GLU A 161 37.62 9.70 -8.93
CA GLU A 161 38.64 8.74 -9.36
C GLU A 161 38.54 7.42 -8.61
N LEU A 162 38.37 7.46 -7.29
CA LEU A 162 38.13 6.29 -6.44
C LEU A 162 36.87 5.54 -6.87
N PHE A 163 35.78 6.26 -7.14
CA PHE A 163 34.55 5.67 -7.62
C PHE A 163 34.74 5.02 -9.00
N ARG A 164 35.44 5.69 -9.93
CA ARG A 164 35.71 5.16 -11.27
C ARG A 164 36.52 3.87 -11.21
N ILE A 165 37.63 3.83 -10.48
CA ILE A 165 38.44 2.60 -10.38
C ILE A 165 37.64 1.48 -9.70
N SER A 166 36.79 1.81 -8.73
CA SER A 166 35.91 0.84 -8.07
C SER A 166 34.85 0.29 -9.02
N GLN A 167 34.28 1.11 -9.91
CA GLN A 167 33.37 0.64 -10.97
C GLN A 167 34.06 -0.29 -11.97
N GLU A 168 35.28 0.04 -12.39
CA GLU A 168 36.07 -0.83 -13.27
C GLU A 168 36.39 -2.16 -12.57
N THR A 169 36.81 -2.10 -11.31
CA THR A 169 37.08 -3.29 -10.48
C THR A 169 35.83 -4.14 -10.32
N HIS A 170 34.67 -3.52 -10.05
CA HIS A 170 33.40 -4.21 -9.94
C HIS A 170 32.99 -4.91 -11.25
N ALA A 171 33.20 -4.28 -12.40
CA ALA A 171 32.92 -4.90 -13.69
C ALA A 171 33.79 -6.14 -13.93
N VAL A 172 35.09 -6.07 -13.60
CA VAL A 172 36.00 -7.24 -13.67
C VAL A 172 35.55 -8.33 -12.69
N PHE A 173 35.12 -7.95 -11.48
CA PHE A 173 34.62 -8.88 -10.47
C PHE A 173 33.37 -9.64 -10.95
N LEU A 174 32.38 -8.95 -11.53
CA LEU A 174 31.18 -9.58 -12.07
C LEU A 174 31.52 -10.57 -13.19
N ASN A 175 32.42 -10.18 -14.09
CA ASN A 175 32.90 -11.06 -15.18
C ASN A 175 33.66 -12.28 -14.62
N LEU A 176 34.43 -12.12 -13.55
CA LEU A 176 35.11 -13.22 -12.87
C LEU A 176 34.12 -14.23 -12.31
N MET A 177 33.10 -13.76 -11.58
CA MET A 177 32.06 -14.62 -11.03
C MET A 177 31.27 -15.33 -12.14
N GLU A 178 30.99 -14.64 -13.24
CA GLU A 178 30.35 -15.24 -14.42
C GLU A 178 31.28 -16.22 -15.15
N ALA A 179 32.61 -16.08 -15.09
CA ALA A 179 33.56 -17.00 -15.72
C ALA A 179 33.79 -18.27 -14.88
N CYS A 180 33.74 -18.20 -13.55
CA CYS A 180 34.01 -19.32 -12.64
C CYS A 180 33.11 -20.54 -12.89
N SER A 181 33.64 -21.75 -12.75
CA SER A 181 32.83 -22.97 -12.59
C SER A 181 32.62 -23.28 -11.11
N ILE A 182 31.51 -23.97 -10.81
CA ILE A 182 31.23 -24.53 -9.49
C ILE A 182 31.19 -26.05 -9.67
N ILE A 183 31.92 -26.76 -8.82
CA ILE A 183 32.04 -28.22 -8.85
C ILE A 183 31.35 -28.73 -7.58
N CYS A 184 30.02 -28.65 -7.55
CA CYS A 184 29.24 -29.23 -6.46
C CYS A 184 29.37 -30.75 -6.51
N ASP A 185 30.21 -31.34 -5.67
CA ASP A 185 30.17 -32.78 -5.39
C ASP A 185 28.97 -33.09 -4.49
N LEU A 186 28.25 -34.18 -4.80
CA LEU A 186 27.03 -34.67 -4.14
C LEU A 186 27.21 -35.02 -2.63
N LEU A 187 28.37 -34.75 -2.03
CA LEU A 187 28.77 -35.18 -0.69
C LEU A 187 29.01 -33.95 0.22
N ASP A 188 27.91 -33.39 0.73
CA ASP A 188 27.76 -32.67 2.01
C ASP A 188 28.70 -31.48 2.39
N ASN A 189 29.51 -30.93 1.49
CA ASN A 189 30.38 -29.78 1.83
C ASN A 189 30.22 -28.61 0.84
N ASN A 190 29.08 -27.92 0.92
CA ASN A 190 28.68 -26.87 -0.02
C ASN A 190 29.34 -25.49 0.22
N LYS A 191 30.64 -25.45 0.55
CA LYS A 191 31.37 -24.18 0.76
C LYS A 191 31.30 -23.24 -0.45
N GLU A 192 31.37 -23.78 -1.67
CA GLU A 192 31.22 -23.00 -2.89
C GLU A 192 29.83 -22.34 -3.00
N LEU A 193 28.77 -23.03 -2.57
CA LEU A 193 27.42 -22.46 -2.56
C LEU A 193 27.27 -21.40 -1.48
N ASP A 194 27.88 -21.57 -0.31
CA ASP A 194 27.84 -20.57 0.76
C ASP A 194 28.55 -19.27 0.31
N ILE A 195 29.73 -19.40 -0.33
CA ILE A 195 30.44 -18.27 -0.95
C ILE A 195 29.56 -17.59 -2.00
N LEU A 196 28.94 -18.38 -2.90
CA LEU A 196 28.08 -17.82 -3.94
C LEU A 196 26.87 -17.07 -3.32
N ARG A 197 26.23 -17.63 -2.30
CA ARG A 197 25.09 -16.99 -1.60
C ARG A 197 25.51 -15.69 -0.93
N GLU A 198 26.66 -15.68 -0.25
CA GLU A 198 27.19 -14.48 0.38
C GLU A 198 27.50 -13.40 -0.64
N VAL A 199 28.14 -13.74 -1.76
CA VAL A 199 28.40 -12.81 -2.85
C VAL A 199 27.09 -12.26 -3.43
N LEU A 200 26.08 -13.09 -3.67
CA LEU A 200 24.78 -12.63 -4.17
C LEU A 200 24.10 -11.64 -3.19
N ASN A 201 24.18 -11.90 -1.88
CA ASN A 201 23.66 -10.97 -0.87
C ASN A 201 24.43 -9.64 -0.90
N LEU A 202 25.77 -9.67 -0.94
CA LEU A 202 26.60 -8.47 -1.03
C LEU A 202 26.35 -7.69 -2.33
N LEU A 203 26.07 -8.35 -3.45
CA LEU A 203 25.67 -7.68 -4.69
C LEU A 203 24.31 -6.97 -4.56
N CYS A 204 23.40 -7.49 -3.74
CA CYS A 204 22.16 -6.77 -3.41
C CYS A 204 22.46 -5.51 -2.60
N GLU A 205 23.34 -5.57 -1.60
CA GLU A 205 23.75 -4.41 -0.80
C GLU A 205 24.49 -3.36 -1.65
N ILE A 206 25.43 -3.80 -2.51
CA ILE A 206 26.12 -2.95 -3.49
C ILE A 206 25.10 -2.25 -4.39
N SER A 207 24.03 -2.93 -4.80
CA SER A 207 22.98 -2.31 -5.63
C SER A 207 22.32 -1.13 -4.93
N LEU A 208 22.08 -1.21 -3.61
CA LEU A 208 21.48 -0.15 -2.81
C LEU A 208 22.44 1.03 -2.65
N ALA A 209 23.74 0.77 -2.43
CA ALA A 209 24.75 1.82 -2.40
C ALA A 209 24.85 2.56 -3.75
N LEU A 210 24.76 1.82 -4.86
CA LEU A 210 24.87 2.36 -6.21
C LEU A 210 23.63 3.10 -6.70
N SER A 211 22.43 2.82 -6.19
CA SER A 211 21.18 3.47 -6.64
C SER A 211 21.25 4.99 -6.52
N ASP A 212 21.81 5.48 -5.41
CA ASP A 212 21.90 6.92 -5.13
C ASP A 212 23.11 7.56 -5.81
N LEU A 213 24.17 6.78 -6.08
CA LEU A 213 25.41 7.25 -6.70
C LEU A 213 25.35 7.29 -8.23
N ASN A 214 24.96 6.18 -8.85
CA ASN A 214 25.03 6.00 -10.29
C ASN A 214 24.10 4.88 -10.80
N LEU A 215 22.99 5.30 -11.40
CA LEU A 215 21.96 4.42 -11.95
C LEU A 215 22.49 3.47 -13.04
N LYS A 216 23.51 3.86 -13.82
CA LYS A 216 24.10 2.99 -14.85
C LYS A 216 24.88 1.84 -14.21
N SER A 217 25.66 2.12 -13.18
CA SER A 217 26.42 1.11 -12.43
C SER A 217 25.51 0.21 -11.61
N MET A 218 24.43 0.75 -11.02
CA MET A 218 23.37 -0.06 -10.41
C MET A 218 22.72 -1.01 -11.43
N SER A 219 22.40 -0.53 -12.64
CA SER A 219 21.84 -1.38 -13.70
C SER A 219 22.83 -2.47 -14.13
N ASN A 220 24.12 -2.16 -14.25
CA ASN A 220 25.15 -3.14 -14.55
C ASN A 220 25.31 -4.20 -13.44
N ASN A 221 25.22 -3.78 -12.17
CA ASN A 221 25.21 -4.70 -11.03
C ASN A 221 24.08 -5.72 -11.14
N TRP A 222 22.84 -5.26 -11.35
CA TRP A 222 21.70 -6.18 -11.50
C TRP A 222 21.80 -7.08 -12.74
N LYS A 223 22.38 -6.60 -13.83
CA LYS A 223 22.67 -7.44 -15.00
C LYS A 223 23.69 -8.53 -14.68
N GLY A 224 24.78 -8.18 -14.00
CA GLY A 224 25.79 -9.15 -13.54
C GLY A 224 25.22 -10.15 -12.54
N TYR A 225 24.46 -9.67 -11.55
CA TYR A 225 23.71 -10.51 -10.61
C TYR A 225 22.85 -11.54 -11.34
N MET A 226 22.04 -11.10 -12.32
CA MET A 226 21.19 -12.00 -13.09
C MET A 226 21.99 -12.97 -13.97
N ALA A 227 23.12 -12.55 -14.53
CA ALA A 227 24.00 -13.44 -15.32
C ALA A 227 24.56 -14.58 -14.45
N ILE A 228 25.07 -14.24 -13.26
CA ILE A 228 25.57 -15.20 -12.26
C ILE A 228 24.44 -16.16 -11.84
N VAL A 229 23.28 -15.60 -11.46
CA VAL A 229 22.13 -16.39 -11.02
C VAL A 229 21.63 -17.36 -12.10
N LEU A 230 21.55 -16.91 -13.36
CA LEU A 230 21.15 -17.77 -14.49
C LEU A 230 22.16 -18.89 -14.73
N LYS A 231 23.47 -18.57 -14.67
CA LYS A 231 24.53 -19.56 -14.85
C LYS A 231 24.45 -20.69 -13.80
N PHE A 232 24.15 -20.33 -12.56
CA PHE A 232 24.15 -21.27 -11.43
C PHE A 232 22.74 -21.67 -10.97
N ALA A 233 21.70 -21.43 -11.77
CA ALA A 233 20.31 -21.66 -11.39
C ALA A 233 20.04 -23.10 -10.91
N ALA A 234 20.64 -24.09 -11.58
CA ALA A 234 20.45 -25.51 -11.24
C ALA A 234 20.93 -25.85 -9.82
N VAL A 235 22.06 -25.28 -9.38
CA VAL A 235 22.62 -25.52 -8.05
C VAL A 235 22.05 -24.57 -6.99
N LEU A 236 21.54 -23.41 -7.40
CA LEU A 236 20.90 -22.44 -6.51
C LEU A 236 19.45 -22.76 -6.16
N LYS A 237 18.79 -23.66 -6.90
CA LYS A 237 17.34 -23.94 -6.82
C LYS A 237 16.82 -24.13 -5.39
N GLU A 238 17.58 -24.81 -4.53
CA GLU A 238 17.17 -25.08 -3.14
C GLU A 238 17.90 -24.20 -2.12
N ALA A 239 18.92 -23.46 -2.55
CA ALA A 239 19.84 -22.71 -1.69
C ALA A 239 19.62 -21.19 -1.72
N ILE A 240 19.00 -20.65 -2.77
CA ILE A 240 18.72 -19.22 -2.87
C ILE A 240 17.52 -18.81 -2.01
N CYS A 241 17.68 -17.72 -1.26
CA CYS A 241 16.59 -17.04 -0.59
C CYS A 241 16.21 -15.82 -1.43
N LEU A 242 14.98 -15.76 -1.92
CA LEU A 242 14.53 -14.66 -2.77
C LEU A 242 14.20 -13.39 -1.97
N ASP A 243 14.09 -13.48 -0.64
CA ASP A 243 13.73 -12.35 0.21
C ASP A 243 14.70 -11.18 0.05
N THR A 244 16.01 -11.43 0.13
CA THR A 244 17.04 -10.38 0.03
C THR A 244 16.98 -9.62 -1.30
N PRO A 245 17.03 -10.27 -2.47
CA PRO A 245 16.97 -9.56 -3.75
C PRO A 245 15.60 -8.89 -3.99
N VAL A 246 14.49 -9.55 -3.66
CA VAL A 246 13.14 -8.96 -3.84
C VAL A 246 12.96 -7.75 -2.95
N LYS A 247 13.40 -7.80 -1.69
CA LYS A 247 13.35 -6.67 -0.75
C LYS A 247 14.21 -5.51 -1.23
N SER A 248 15.40 -5.79 -1.76
CA SER A 248 16.30 -4.76 -2.30
C SER A 248 15.71 -4.07 -3.52
N LEU A 249 15.12 -4.83 -4.45
CA LEU A 249 14.42 -4.31 -5.61
C LEU A 249 13.19 -3.49 -5.22
N LYS A 250 12.37 -4.00 -4.28
CA LYS A 250 11.22 -3.29 -3.71
C LYS A 250 11.65 -1.93 -3.16
N TYR A 251 12.69 -1.90 -2.32
CA TYR A 251 13.18 -0.67 -1.71
C TYR A 251 13.56 0.38 -2.77
N GLN A 252 14.31 0.00 -3.80
CA GLN A 252 14.71 0.91 -4.88
C GLN A 252 13.51 1.43 -5.68
N ILE A 253 12.52 0.57 -5.93
CA ILE A 253 11.28 0.97 -6.61
C ILE A 253 10.48 1.95 -5.76
N VAL A 254 10.36 1.70 -4.45
CA VAL A 254 9.69 2.63 -3.52
C VAL A 254 10.37 3.99 -3.55
N GLN A 255 11.70 4.04 -3.45
CA GLN A 255 12.42 5.30 -3.51
C GLN A 255 12.21 6.03 -4.83
N ASN A 256 12.25 5.32 -5.96
CA ASN A 256 11.98 5.90 -7.27
C ASN A 256 10.55 6.47 -7.35
N LEU A 257 9.54 5.71 -6.93
CA LEU A 257 8.15 6.12 -7.02
C LEU A 257 7.83 7.27 -6.05
N ALA A 258 8.38 7.23 -4.82
CA ALA A 258 8.27 8.31 -3.85
C ALA A 258 8.95 9.60 -4.33
N SER A 259 10.02 9.51 -5.12
CA SER A 259 10.67 10.70 -5.73
C SER A 259 9.82 11.39 -6.80
N LEU A 260 8.78 10.72 -7.29
CA LEU A 260 7.79 11.28 -8.21
C LEU A 260 6.61 11.93 -7.47
N ASP A 261 6.54 11.72 -6.15
CA ASP A 261 5.51 12.26 -5.29
C ASP A 261 6.00 13.63 -4.77
N VAL A 262 5.29 14.70 -5.16
CA VAL A 262 5.43 16.07 -4.64
C VAL A 262 6.73 16.83 -5.01
N SER A 263 6.72 17.58 -6.13
CA SER A 263 7.36 18.92 -6.23
C SER A 263 7.04 19.65 -7.54
N GLU A 264 6.73 20.95 -7.46
CA GLU A 264 6.70 21.92 -8.58
C GLU A 264 8.08 22.05 -9.27
N PRO A 265 8.13 22.58 -10.51
CA PRO A 265 7.43 22.08 -11.70
C PRO A 265 7.99 20.71 -12.13
N MET A 266 7.12 19.89 -12.72
CA MET A 266 7.41 18.51 -13.10
C MET A 266 8.55 18.43 -14.15
N ASP A 267 9.71 17.89 -13.78
CA ASP A 267 10.76 17.55 -14.75
C ASP A 267 10.38 16.24 -15.46
N GLU A 268 9.68 16.36 -16.59
CA GLU A 268 9.24 15.22 -17.41
C GLU A 268 10.39 14.29 -17.81
N LYS A 269 11.59 14.84 -18.04
CA LYS A 269 12.75 14.04 -18.45
C LYS A 269 13.26 13.21 -17.29
N LEU A 270 13.30 13.78 -16.10
CA LEU A 270 13.62 13.05 -14.87
C LEU A 270 12.55 11.98 -14.58
N ALA A 271 11.27 12.34 -14.66
CA ALA A 271 10.16 11.42 -14.45
C ALA A 271 10.20 10.20 -15.39
N SER A 272 10.33 10.44 -16.70
CA SER A 272 10.43 9.38 -17.71
C SER A 272 11.63 8.47 -17.46
N LYS A 273 12.78 9.05 -17.08
CA LYS A 273 13.99 8.31 -16.73
C LYS A 273 13.76 7.45 -15.48
N THR A 274 13.17 8.00 -14.42
CA THR A 274 12.85 7.29 -13.17
C THR A 274 11.90 6.13 -13.43
N LEU A 275 10.81 6.33 -14.17
CA LEU A 275 9.85 5.29 -14.53
C LEU A 275 10.47 4.19 -15.40
N THR A 276 11.38 4.56 -16.33
CA THR A 276 12.13 3.59 -17.14
C THR A 276 13.01 2.69 -16.27
N ILE A 277 13.67 3.27 -15.27
CA ILE A 277 14.50 2.53 -14.32
C ILE A 277 13.63 1.63 -13.44
N THR A 278 12.52 2.13 -12.92
CA THR A 278 11.53 1.32 -12.20
C THR A 278 11.07 0.13 -13.02
N GLY A 279 10.75 0.32 -14.30
CA GLY A 279 10.39 -0.78 -15.20
C GLY A 279 11.52 -1.78 -15.43
N PHE A 280 12.79 -1.33 -15.47
CA PHE A 280 13.94 -2.24 -15.50
C PHE A 280 14.04 -3.08 -14.21
N LEU A 281 13.91 -2.47 -13.03
CA LEU A 281 13.97 -3.17 -11.74
C LEU A 281 12.85 -4.20 -11.59
N ILE A 282 11.63 -3.85 -12.02
CA ILE A 282 10.49 -4.78 -12.06
C ILE A 282 10.79 -5.98 -12.96
N LYS A 283 11.35 -5.75 -14.15
CA LYS A 283 11.76 -6.84 -15.06
C LYS A 283 12.82 -7.75 -14.47
N VAL A 284 13.77 -7.20 -13.71
CA VAL A 284 14.78 -8.00 -12.98
C VAL A 284 14.11 -8.88 -11.94
N ALA A 285 13.20 -8.31 -11.13
CA ALA A 285 12.44 -9.06 -10.12
C ALA A 285 11.67 -10.20 -10.77
N LEU A 286 10.86 -9.91 -11.81
CA LEU A 286 10.05 -10.91 -12.49
C LEU A 286 10.88 -12.05 -13.07
N LYS A 287 12.01 -11.74 -13.74
CA LYS A 287 12.89 -12.76 -14.28
C LYS A 287 13.51 -13.65 -13.19
N LEU A 288 13.79 -13.08 -12.02
CA LEU A 288 14.25 -13.83 -10.86
C LEU A 288 13.15 -14.75 -10.31
N LEU A 289 11.92 -14.24 -10.17
CA LEU A 289 10.78 -15.01 -9.69
C LEU A 289 10.43 -16.15 -10.63
N ASP A 290 10.45 -15.92 -11.95
CA ASP A 290 10.19 -16.97 -12.94
C ASP A 290 11.22 -18.10 -12.90
N LEU A 291 12.49 -17.77 -12.64
CA LEU A 291 13.57 -18.76 -12.57
C LEU A 291 13.43 -19.70 -11.37
N PHE A 292 12.92 -19.18 -10.24
CA PHE A 292 12.81 -19.91 -8.97
C PHE A 292 11.37 -20.08 -8.47
N TRP A 293 10.41 -20.04 -9.40
CA TRP A 293 8.98 -20.04 -9.07
C TRP A 293 8.56 -21.23 -8.19
N ASN A 294 9.11 -22.41 -8.44
CA ASN A 294 8.80 -23.62 -7.68
C ASN A 294 9.20 -23.53 -6.18
N GLY A 295 10.01 -22.56 -5.78
CA GLY A 295 10.42 -22.31 -4.39
C GLY A 295 9.80 -21.05 -3.78
N ILE A 296 8.83 -20.41 -4.47
CA ILE A 296 8.32 -19.08 -4.11
C ILE A 296 7.59 -19.03 -2.77
N GLU A 297 7.04 -20.16 -2.29
CA GLU A 297 6.30 -20.22 -1.02
C GLU A 297 7.13 -19.71 0.16
N LYS A 298 8.44 -19.98 0.18
CA LYS A 298 9.36 -19.51 1.22
C LYS A 298 9.51 -17.98 1.26
N SER A 299 9.25 -17.33 0.12
CA SER A 299 9.43 -15.90 -0.10
C SER A 299 8.11 -15.19 -0.46
N CYS A 300 6.97 -15.86 -0.26
CA CYS A 300 5.66 -15.34 -0.64
C CYS A 300 5.37 -13.98 -0.01
N ASN A 301 5.86 -13.74 1.21
CA ASN A 301 5.73 -12.45 1.89
C ASN A 301 6.42 -11.31 1.15
N GLN A 302 7.70 -11.45 0.84
CA GLN A 302 8.43 -10.40 0.14
C GLN A 302 7.88 -10.16 -1.28
N VAL A 303 7.44 -11.24 -1.95
CA VAL A 303 6.84 -11.17 -3.29
C VAL A 303 5.49 -10.46 -3.25
N LEU A 304 4.63 -10.80 -2.28
CA LEU A 304 3.34 -10.13 -2.14
C LEU A 304 3.54 -8.66 -1.79
N GLN A 305 4.40 -8.34 -0.82
CA GLN A 305 4.73 -6.95 -0.49
C GLN A 305 5.22 -6.16 -1.71
N PHE A 306 6.06 -6.78 -2.55
CA PHE A 306 6.50 -6.20 -3.81
C PHE A 306 5.33 -5.91 -4.76
N CYS A 307 4.40 -6.85 -4.94
CA CYS A 307 3.19 -6.64 -5.75
C CYS A 307 2.32 -5.50 -5.21
N LEU A 308 1.98 -5.53 -3.92
CA LEU A 308 1.10 -4.53 -3.28
C LEU A 308 1.71 -3.12 -3.37
N THR A 309 3.02 -3.01 -3.20
CA THR A 309 3.74 -1.73 -3.31
C THR A 309 3.54 -1.11 -4.68
N ILE A 310 3.74 -1.87 -5.76
CA ILE A 310 3.64 -1.32 -7.13
C ILE A 310 2.19 -1.04 -7.50
N LEU A 311 1.25 -1.91 -7.10
CA LEU A 311 -0.18 -1.69 -7.29
C LEU A 311 -0.68 -0.43 -6.58
N SER A 312 0.03 0.06 -5.56
CA SER A 312 -0.32 1.31 -4.87
C SER A 312 -0.12 2.57 -5.72
N TYR A 313 0.49 2.46 -6.91
CA TYR A 313 0.75 3.57 -7.82
C TYR A 313 0.01 3.38 -9.16
N PRO A 314 -1.34 3.48 -9.19
CA PRO A 314 -2.10 3.23 -10.40
C PRO A 314 -1.79 4.29 -11.48
N PRO A 315 -1.88 3.97 -12.78
CA PRO A 315 -1.57 4.91 -13.85
C PRO A 315 -2.44 6.19 -13.82
N ASP A 316 -3.68 6.07 -13.35
CA ASP A 316 -4.63 7.19 -13.24
C ASP A 316 -4.17 8.23 -12.21
N LEU A 317 -3.39 7.85 -11.19
CA LEU A 317 -2.78 8.79 -10.26
C LEU A 317 -1.82 9.74 -10.98
N PHE A 318 -0.97 9.19 -11.85
CA PHE A 318 -0.03 9.98 -12.66
C PHE A 318 -0.78 10.91 -13.62
N GLN A 319 -1.87 10.43 -14.23
CA GLN A 319 -2.71 11.26 -15.09
C GLN A 319 -3.31 12.46 -14.32
N THR A 320 -3.74 12.24 -13.09
CA THR A 320 -4.35 13.27 -12.22
C THR A 320 -3.36 14.34 -11.80
N ILE A 321 -2.13 13.93 -11.49
CA ILE A 321 -1.05 14.84 -11.11
C ILE A 321 -0.54 15.65 -12.31
N GLY A 322 -0.90 15.26 -13.54
CA GLY A 322 -0.56 15.98 -14.76
C GLY A 322 0.67 15.43 -15.48
N TYR A 323 1.06 14.17 -15.24
CA TYR A 323 2.12 13.52 -16.00
C TYR A 323 1.72 13.32 -17.46
N SER A 324 2.71 13.36 -18.36
CA SER A 324 2.50 13.12 -19.80
C SER A 324 1.99 11.69 -20.08
N ASP A 325 1.26 11.52 -21.19
CA ASP A 325 0.73 10.22 -21.62
C ASP A 325 1.83 9.15 -21.74
N ASP A 326 3.04 9.55 -22.14
CA ASP A 326 4.19 8.63 -22.21
C ASP A 326 4.57 8.09 -20.82
N CYS A 327 4.61 8.95 -19.79
CA CYS A 327 4.89 8.52 -18.41
C CYS A 327 3.76 7.64 -17.87
N VAL A 328 2.50 8.01 -18.13
CA VAL A 328 1.32 7.20 -17.75
C VAL A 328 1.38 5.82 -18.43
N ASN A 329 1.76 5.74 -19.70
CA ASN A 329 1.90 4.48 -20.44
C ASN A 329 3.05 3.60 -19.91
N LEU A 330 4.17 4.21 -19.50
CA LEU A 330 5.27 3.49 -18.83
C LEU A 330 4.78 2.85 -17.52
N MET A 331 4.08 3.62 -16.68
CA MET A 331 3.54 3.07 -15.44
C MET A 331 2.48 2.00 -15.69
N LYS A 332 1.58 2.22 -16.65
CA LYS A 332 0.59 1.23 -17.07
C LYS A 332 1.23 -0.10 -17.47
N THR A 333 2.32 -0.06 -18.23
CA THR A 333 3.06 -1.28 -18.60
C THR A 333 3.60 -2.01 -17.37
N ASN A 334 4.15 -1.27 -16.40
CA ASN A 334 4.66 -1.84 -15.16
C ASN A 334 3.53 -2.49 -14.34
N VAL A 335 2.41 -1.79 -14.14
CA VAL A 335 1.25 -2.28 -13.38
C VAL A 335 0.65 -3.54 -14.02
N VAL A 336 0.43 -3.56 -15.34
CA VAL A 336 -0.08 -4.74 -16.05
C VAL A 336 0.82 -5.96 -15.85
N THR A 337 2.13 -5.77 -15.79
CA THR A 337 3.05 -6.88 -15.58
C THR A 337 2.95 -7.44 -14.15
N ILE A 338 2.69 -6.58 -13.16
CA ILE A 338 2.43 -7.02 -11.77
C ILE A 338 1.06 -7.69 -11.62
N GLU A 339 0.06 -7.24 -12.36
CA GLU A 339 -1.24 -7.91 -12.40
C GLU A 339 -1.11 -9.34 -12.94
N GLN A 340 -0.29 -9.56 -13.98
CA GLN A 340 0.00 -10.90 -14.51
C GLN A 340 0.72 -11.78 -13.48
N LEU A 341 1.70 -11.23 -12.74
CA LEU A 341 2.34 -11.94 -11.64
C LEU A 341 1.33 -12.30 -10.55
N SER A 342 0.43 -11.38 -10.20
CA SER A 342 -0.61 -11.60 -9.20
C SER A 342 -1.58 -12.71 -9.63
N GLN A 343 -1.99 -12.74 -10.91
CA GLN A 343 -2.79 -13.82 -11.48
C GLN A 343 -2.10 -15.18 -11.35
N LYS A 344 -0.79 -15.24 -11.67
CA LYS A 344 0.01 -16.46 -11.49
C LYS A 344 0.06 -16.92 -10.03
N MET A 345 0.17 -15.97 -9.08
CA MET A 345 0.09 -16.28 -7.64
C MET A 345 -1.26 -16.88 -7.28
N TYR A 346 -2.37 -16.30 -7.73
CA TYR A 346 -3.71 -16.82 -7.44
C TYR A 346 -3.94 -18.23 -7.97
N SER A 347 -3.38 -18.54 -9.14
CA SER A 347 -3.57 -19.84 -9.80
C SER A 347 -2.67 -20.95 -9.28
N GLU A 348 -1.45 -20.61 -8.84
CA GLU A 348 -0.44 -21.62 -8.52
C GLU A 348 -0.12 -21.75 -7.02
N LEU A 349 -0.51 -20.78 -6.18
CA LEU A 349 -0.25 -20.82 -4.74
C LEU A 349 -1.51 -21.14 -3.93
N GLU A 350 -1.32 -21.70 -2.75
CA GLU A 350 -2.43 -21.94 -1.83
C GLU A 350 -3.06 -20.63 -1.35
N SER A 351 -4.39 -20.52 -1.51
CA SER A 351 -5.19 -19.35 -1.07
C SER A 351 -4.93 -18.94 0.38
N SER A 352 -4.72 -19.92 1.27
CA SER A 352 -4.43 -19.70 2.69
C SER A 352 -3.10 -18.98 2.90
N SER A 353 -2.07 -19.32 2.13
CA SER A 353 -0.75 -18.71 2.17
C SER A 353 -0.81 -17.26 1.70
N ILE A 354 -1.48 -17.00 0.57
CA ILE A 354 -1.67 -15.65 0.03
C ILE A 354 -2.38 -14.76 1.05
N LEU A 355 -3.48 -15.25 1.63
CA LEU A 355 -4.28 -14.48 2.58
C LEU A 355 -3.52 -14.19 3.87
N ASN A 356 -2.90 -15.20 4.49
CA ASN A 356 -2.12 -15.01 5.72
C ASN A 356 -1.01 -13.99 5.51
N THR A 357 -0.37 -14.04 4.35
CA THR A 357 0.65 -13.08 3.96
C THR A 357 0.06 -11.68 3.79
N CYS A 358 -1.08 -11.56 3.10
CA CYS A 358 -1.74 -10.28 2.88
C CYS A 358 -2.12 -9.60 4.19
N ILE A 359 -2.64 -10.36 5.16
CA ILE A 359 -2.95 -9.85 6.51
C ILE A 359 -1.71 -9.23 7.16
N GLN A 360 -0.52 -9.82 6.98
CA GLN A 360 0.71 -9.33 7.59
C GLN A 360 1.24 -8.03 6.95
N CYS A 361 0.91 -7.74 5.70
CA CYS A 361 1.52 -6.64 4.95
C CYS A 361 0.54 -5.57 4.44
N CYS A 362 -0.76 -5.78 4.58
CA CYS A 362 -1.77 -4.90 4.01
C CYS A 362 -1.71 -3.46 4.53
N ASP A 363 -1.33 -3.25 5.80
CA ASP A 363 -1.23 -1.92 6.40
C ASP A 363 -0.10 -1.06 5.79
N GLU A 364 0.95 -1.68 5.24
CA GLU A 364 2.06 -0.95 4.59
C GLU A 364 1.64 -0.37 3.22
N ALA A 365 0.69 -1.01 2.55
CA ALA A 365 0.27 -0.68 1.19
C ALA A 365 -1.25 -0.94 1.02
N PRO A 366 -2.12 -0.23 1.76
CA PRO A 366 -3.54 -0.56 1.86
C PRO A 366 -4.27 -0.41 0.52
N PHE A 367 -3.92 0.59 -0.28
CA PHE A 367 -4.52 0.78 -1.61
C PHE A 367 -4.16 -0.38 -2.56
N GLY A 368 -2.88 -0.75 -2.64
CA GLY A 368 -2.44 -1.93 -3.40
C GLY A 368 -3.06 -3.23 -2.90
N ALA A 369 -3.27 -3.38 -1.59
CA ALA A 369 -3.95 -4.52 -0.99
C ALA A 369 -5.42 -4.61 -1.45
N VAL A 370 -6.16 -3.50 -1.45
CA VAL A 370 -7.54 -3.45 -1.95
C VAL A 370 -7.60 -3.89 -3.42
N LEU A 371 -6.71 -3.36 -4.26
CA LEU A 371 -6.65 -3.74 -5.69
C LEU A 371 -6.33 -5.22 -5.88
N PHE A 372 -5.33 -5.73 -5.17
CA PHE A 372 -4.94 -7.13 -5.21
C PHE A 372 -6.10 -8.05 -4.80
N LEU A 373 -6.71 -7.79 -3.63
CA LEU A 373 -7.82 -8.59 -3.12
C LEU A 373 -9.07 -8.50 -4.02
N ASN A 374 -9.34 -7.33 -4.60
CA ASN A 374 -10.43 -7.18 -5.55
C ASN A 374 -10.21 -8.01 -6.83
N ASN A 375 -8.99 -7.98 -7.37
CA ASN A 375 -8.62 -8.81 -8.53
C ASN A 375 -8.65 -10.31 -8.18
N TYR A 376 -8.32 -10.66 -6.94
CA TYR A 376 -8.45 -12.04 -6.45
C TYR A 376 -9.91 -12.50 -6.38
N LEU A 377 -10.84 -11.66 -5.91
CA LEU A 377 -12.27 -11.96 -5.96
C LEU A 377 -12.76 -12.12 -7.42
N GLY A 378 -12.31 -11.23 -8.32
CA GLY A 378 -12.61 -11.35 -9.75
C GLY A 378 -12.11 -12.67 -10.35
N TYR A 379 -10.88 -13.07 -10.05
CA TYR A 379 -10.30 -14.35 -10.48
C TYR A 379 -11.14 -15.56 -10.04
N ILE A 380 -11.64 -15.54 -8.80
CA ILE A 380 -12.49 -16.62 -8.25
C ILE A 380 -13.84 -16.68 -8.99
N LEU A 381 -14.41 -15.54 -9.36
CA LEU A 381 -15.66 -15.49 -10.12
C LEU A 381 -15.49 -15.97 -11.57
N GLU A 382 -14.36 -15.68 -12.18
CA GLU A 382 -14.02 -16.17 -13.53
C GLU A 382 -13.67 -17.67 -13.55
N ASN A 383 -13.22 -18.22 -12.41
CA ASN A 383 -12.80 -19.62 -12.27
C ASN A 383 -13.56 -20.30 -11.11
N PRO A 384 -14.86 -20.62 -11.27
CA PRO A 384 -15.73 -21.09 -10.20
C PRO A 384 -15.50 -22.57 -9.83
N ASP A 385 -14.26 -23.03 -9.78
CA ASP A 385 -13.94 -24.37 -9.29
C ASP A 385 -14.39 -24.49 -7.82
N GLU A 386 -15.26 -25.47 -7.56
CA GLU A 386 -15.86 -25.72 -6.25
C GLU A 386 -14.80 -25.98 -5.17
N THR A 387 -13.63 -26.49 -5.54
CA THR A 387 -12.51 -26.73 -4.62
C THR A 387 -11.80 -25.42 -4.24
N VAL A 388 -11.58 -24.52 -5.21
CA VAL A 388 -10.99 -23.19 -4.99
C VAL A 388 -11.92 -22.35 -4.13
N MET A 389 -13.22 -22.35 -4.43
CA MET A 389 -14.21 -21.59 -3.66
C MET A 389 -14.35 -22.08 -2.21
N LYS A 390 -14.32 -23.41 -1.96
CA LYS A 390 -14.44 -23.98 -0.61
C LYS A 390 -13.18 -23.79 0.24
N ASN A 391 -12.00 -23.82 -0.38
CA ASN A 391 -10.73 -23.67 0.34
C ASN A 391 -10.37 -22.21 0.59
N THR A 392 -11.00 -21.27 -0.11
CA THR A 392 -10.73 -19.85 0.06
C THR A 392 -11.51 -19.31 1.25
N ARG A 393 -10.79 -18.75 2.24
CA ARG A 393 -11.37 -18.06 3.40
C ARG A 393 -11.95 -16.70 3.00
N LEU A 394 -12.98 -16.70 2.15
CA LEU A 394 -13.52 -15.50 1.52
C LEU A 394 -14.07 -14.47 2.51
N ASN A 395 -14.63 -14.90 3.63
CA ASN A 395 -15.06 -13.99 4.69
C ASN A 395 -13.89 -13.16 5.23
N GLU A 396 -12.71 -13.78 5.38
CA GLU A 396 -11.50 -13.08 5.80
C GLU A 396 -10.98 -12.14 4.70
N VAL A 397 -11.09 -12.52 3.42
CA VAL A 397 -10.79 -11.63 2.28
C VAL A 397 -11.68 -10.39 2.33
N ILE A 398 -13.00 -10.56 2.49
CA ILE A 398 -13.95 -9.45 2.56
C ILE A 398 -13.67 -8.56 3.77
N LYS A 399 -13.42 -9.13 4.96
CA LYS A 399 -13.00 -8.37 6.15
C LYS A 399 -11.75 -7.55 5.89
N LEU A 400 -10.75 -8.16 5.25
CA LEU A 400 -9.49 -7.50 4.94
C LEU A 400 -9.66 -6.37 3.93
N ILE A 401 -10.51 -6.56 2.91
CA ILE A 401 -10.88 -5.48 1.98
C ILE A 401 -11.47 -4.30 2.74
N PHE A 402 -12.44 -4.50 3.63
CA PHE A 402 -13.04 -3.41 4.40
C PHE A 402 -12.04 -2.70 5.32
N HIS A 403 -11.14 -3.47 5.95
CA HIS A 403 -10.05 -2.92 6.76
C HIS A 403 -9.13 -2.00 5.94
N CYS A 404 -8.62 -2.51 4.81
CA CYS A 404 -7.70 -1.75 3.95
C CYS A 404 -8.39 -0.55 3.29
N PHE A 405 -9.63 -0.73 2.83
CA PHE A 405 -10.45 0.32 2.24
C PHE A 405 -10.63 1.50 3.20
N GLY A 406 -10.79 1.23 4.49
CA GLY A 406 -10.87 2.27 5.52
C GLY A 406 -9.58 3.07 5.71
N LEU A 407 -8.43 2.52 5.31
CA LEU A 407 -7.11 3.17 5.41
C LEU A 407 -6.73 3.96 4.15
N CYS A 408 -7.35 3.71 2.99
CA CYS A 408 -7.01 4.31 1.69
C CYS A 408 -8.18 5.03 1.00
N THR A 409 -9.09 5.61 1.77
CA THR A 409 -10.30 6.26 1.24
C THR A 409 -9.99 7.46 0.33
N TYR A 410 -8.85 8.12 0.53
CA TYR A 410 -8.49 9.30 -0.25
C TYR A 410 -8.18 8.93 -1.71
N GLU A 411 -7.34 7.91 -1.88
CA GLU A 411 -6.88 7.35 -3.15
C GLU A 411 -8.05 6.75 -3.95
N LEU A 412 -9.05 6.20 -3.27
CA LEU A 412 -10.21 5.57 -3.91
C LEU A 412 -11.25 6.54 -4.47
N TYR A 413 -11.40 7.73 -3.87
CA TYR A 413 -12.47 8.68 -4.24
C TYR A 413 -11.98 9.93 -4.95
N PHE A 414 -10.76 10.38 -4.65
CA PHE A 414 -10.25 11.65 -5.17
C PHE A 414 -9.30 11.47 -6.36
N THR A 415 -8.93 10.23 -6.70
CA THR A 415 -8.24 9.93 -7.95
C THR A 415 -9.28 9.65 -9.05
N PRO A 416 -9.35 10.42 -10.14
CA PRO A 416 -10.23 10.17 -11.28
C PRO A 416 -9.80 8.89 -12.05
N VAL A 417 -10.15 7.73 -11.50
CA VAL A 417 -10.02 6.44 -12.18
C VAL A 417 -11.17 6.29 -13.17
N LYS A 418 -10.87 6.02 -14.45
CA LYS A 418 -11.87 5.89 -15.53
C LYS A 418 -12.91 4.79 -15.30
N GLU A 419 -12.55 3.75 -14.55
CA GLU A 419 -13.45 2.73 -14.02
C GLU A 419 -13.34 2.73 -12.51
N SER A 420 -14.41 3.06 -11.80
CA SER A 420 -14.37 3.19 -10.36
C SER A 420 -14.01 1.84 -9.71
N ILE A 421 -12.87 1.78 -9.02
CA ILE A 421 -12.47 0.62 -8.20
C ILE A 421 -13.59 0.26 -7.21
N TYR A 422 -14.30 1.27 -6.72
CA TYR A 422 -15.48 1.14 -5.87
C TYR A 422 -16.56 0.27 -6.51
N ASP A 423 -16.91 0.52 -7.78
CA ASP A 423 -17.95 -0.25 -8.47
C ASP A 423 -17.51 -1.70 -8.67
N LYS A 424 -16.23 -1.93 -9.01
CA LYS A 424 -15.67 -3.29 -9.13
C LYS A 424 -15.69 -4.02 -7.80
N LEU A 425 -15.36 -3.36 -6.69
CA LEU A 425 -15.46 -3.93 -5.34
C LEU A 425 -16.89 -4.35 -5.02
N ILE A 426 -17.87 -3.49 -5.28
CA ILE A 426 -19.28 -3.81 -5.06
C ILE A 426 -19.68 -5.05 -5.86
N VAL A 427 -19.35 -5.08 -7.16
CA VAL A 427 -19.71 -6.18 -8.06
C VAL A 427 -19.03 -7.49 -7.63
N ASN A 428 -17.73 -7.47 -7.38
CA ASN A 428 -16.97 -8.68 -7.07
C ASN A 428 -17.34 -9.26 -5.71
N ILE A 429 -17.46 -8.43 -4.66
CA ILE A 429 -17.91 -8.91 -3.34
C ILE A 429 -19.32 -9.48 -3.46
N SER A 430 -20.24 -8.75 -4.10
CA SER A 430 -21.63 -9.21 -4.25
C SER A 430 -21.72 -10.50 -5.06
N GLY A 431 -20.96 -10.62 -6.14
CA GLY A 431 -20.87 -11.81 -6.97
C GLY A 431 -20.42 -13.03 -6.18
N CYS A 432 -19.36 -12.91 -5.36
CA CYS A 432 -18.88 -14.03 -4.54
C CYS A 432 -19.93 -14.48 -3.52
N VAL A 433 -20.60 -13.52 -2.86
CA VAL A 433 -21.66 -13.80 -1.88
C VAL A 433 -22.86 -14.50 -2.51
N LEU A 434 -23.26 -14.07 -3.71
CA LEU A 434 -24.40 -14.65 -4.42
C LEU A 434 -24.10 -16.05 -4.99
N THR A 435 -22.84 -16.30 -5.34
CA THR A 435 -22.44 -17.56 -5.99
C THR A 435 -22.20 -18.67 -4.96
N ILE A 436 -21.78 -18.33 -3.73
CA ILE A 436 -21.38 -19.31 -2.71
C ILE A 436 -22.45 -19.42 -1.62
N THR A 437 -23.18 -20.52 -1.62
CA THR A 437 -24.41 -20.74 -0.84
C THR A 437 -24.26 -20.51 0.68
N ASN A 438 -23.10 -20.79 1.26
CA ASN A 438 -22.87 -20.69 2.71
C ASN A 438 -22.16 -19.39 3.16
N LEU A 439 -21.76 -18.53 2.21
CA LEU A 439 -20.97 -17.34 2.53
C LEU A 439 -21.81 -16.22 3.18
N TYR A 440 -23.10 -16.18 2.84
CA TYR A 440 -23.98 -15.09 3.22
C TYR A 440 -24.08 -14.85 4.73
N MET A 441 -24.23 -15.90 5.56
CA MET A 441 -24.47 -15.69 7.00
C MET A 441 -23.31 -14.96 7.69
N GLU A 442 -22.07 -15.34 7.37
CA GLU A 442 -20.88 -14.66 7.91
C GLU A 442 -20.69 -13.28 7.26
N THR A 443 -21.02 -13.16 5.97
CA THR A 443 -20.95 -11.87 5.28
C THR A 443 -21.97 -10.86 5.83
N GLU A 444 -23.15 -11.31 6.26
CA GLU A 444 -24.17 -10.47 6.89
C GLU A 444 -23.61 -9.77 8.15
N GLU A 445 -22.85 -10.51 8.98
CA GLU A 445 -22.18 -9.96 10.16
C GLU A 445 -21.09 -8.94 9.77
N ILE A 446 -20.29 -9.26 8.76
CA ILE A 446 -19.24 -8.36 8.25
C ILE A 446 -19.86 -7.05 7.73
N LEU A 447 -20.92 -7.14 6.92
CA LEU A 447 -21.61 -5.98 6.38
C LEU A 447 -22.25 -5.16 7.50
N LEU A 448 -22.90 -5.80 8.47
CA LEU A 448 -23.49 -5.11 9.62
C LEU A 448 -22.43 -4.34 10.43
N ARG A 449 -21.30 -4.98 10.71
CA ARG A 449 -20.19 -4.33 11.43
C ARG A 449 -19.68 -3.10 10.67
N ASN A 450 -19.60 -3.17 9.34
CA ASN A 450 -19.12 -2.06 8.51
C ASN A 450 -20.17 -0.96 8.32
N VAL A 451 -21.46 -1.29 8.26
CA VAL A 451 -22.55 -0.29 8.28
C VAL A 451 -22.53 0.52 9.59
N LEU A 452 -22.22 -0.15 10.70
CA LEU A 452 -22.08 0.46 12.03
C LEU A 452 -20.66 1.03 12.28
N HIS A 453 -19.83 1.17 11.25
CA HIS A 453 -18.49 1.73 11.37
C HIS A 453 -18.51 3.27 11.35
N GLU A 454 -17.54 3.89 12.01
CA GLU A 454 -17.39 5.36 12.06
C GLU A 454 -16.97 5.95 10.70
N ASN A 455 -16.17 5.20 9.94
CA ASN A 455 -15.78 5.57 8.57
C ASN A 455 -16.98 5.46 7.60
N ILE A 456 -17.44 6.61 7.12
CA ILE A 456 -18.58 6.73 6.20
C ILE A 456 -18.39 5.94 4.90
N PHE A 457 -17.16 5.86 4.37
CA PHE A 457 -16.91 5.17 3.10
C PHE A 457 -17.03 3.66 3.25
N CYS A 458 -16.52 3.08 4.34
CA CYS A 458 -16.73 1.65 4.64
C CYS A 458 -18.22 1.35 4.81
N ALA A 459 -18.95 2.25 5.50
CA ALA A 459 -20.39 2.11 5.68
C ALA A 459 -21.15 2.17 4.34
N LEU A 460 -20.81 3.11 3.46
CA LEU A 460 -21.40 3.22 2.13
C LEU A 460 -21.12 1.98 1.27
N LEU A 461 -19.87 1.51 1.23
CA LEU A 461 -19.50 0.29 0.52
C LEU A 461 -20.31 -0.91 1.04
N ALA A 462 -20.43 -1.05 2.36
CA ALA A 462 -21.21 -2.12 2.97
C ALA A 462 -22.70 -2.02 2.61
N VAL A 463 -23.28 -0.81 2.62
CA VAL A 463 -24.67 -0.60 2.19
C VAL A 463 -24.85 -0.97 0.71
N ASP A 464 -23.94 -0.54 -0.16
CA ASP A 464 -24.03 -0.82 -1.61
C ASP A 464 -23.88 -2.30 -1.94
N VAL A 465 -22.92 -2.99 -1.30
CA VAL A 465 -22.76 -4.45 -1.41
C VAL A 465 -24.02 -5.16 -0.90
N TRP A 466 -24.51 -4.80 0.29
CA TRP A 466 -25.67 -5.48 0.87
C TRP A 466 -26.93 -5.28 0.01
N ASP A 467 -27.12 -4.07 -0.51
CA ASP A 467 -28.22 -3.76 -1.41
C ASP A 467 -28.13 -4.56 -2.70
N LEU A 468 -26.96 -4.62 -3.34
CA LEU A 468 -26.77 -5.36 -4.58
C LEU A 468 -26.96 -6.88 -4.38
N VAL A 469 -26.43 -7.44 -3.30
CA VAL A 469 -26.68 -8.84 -2.94
C VAL A 469 -28.18 -9.07 -2.78
N LEU A 470 -28.87 -8.29 -1.95
CA LEU A 470 -30.29 -8.50 -1.70
C LEU A 470 -31.14 -8.33 -2.96
N LEU A 471 -30.87 -7.34 -3.81
CA LEU A 471 -31.56 -7.14 -5.09
C LEU A 471 -31.54 -8.37 -6.00
N ASN A 472 -30.49 -9.19 -5.90
CA ASN A 472 -30.30 -10.41 -6.69
C ASN A 472 -30.73 -11.69 -5.95
N THR A 473 -31.34 -11.58 -4.77
CA THR A 473 -31.94 -12.71 -4.03
C THR A 473 -33.46 -12.77 -4.22
N ASN A 474 -34.09 -13.84 -3.72
CA ASN A 474 -35.54 -13.96 -3.81
C ASN A 474 -36.25 -12.92 -2.89
N PRO A 475 -37.45 -12.41 -3.27
CA PRO A 475 -38.13 -11.35 -2.50
C PRO A 475 -38.50 -11.73 -1.06
N GLN A 476 -38.74 -13.02 -0.79
CA GLN A 476 -39.05 -13.49 0.56
C GLN A 476 -37.83 -13.37 1.48
N PHE A 477 -36.64 -13.71 0.97
CA PHE A 477 -35.38 -13.60 1.69
C PHE A 477 -35.04 -12.14 1.99
N GLN A 478 -35.28 -11.23 1.03
CA GLN A 478 -35.16 -9.79 1.26
C GLN A 478 -36.06 -9.33 2.41
N LEU A 479 -37.32 -9.77 2.41
CA LEU A 479 -38.29 -9.42 3.45
C LEU A 479 -37.84 -9.92 4.84
N GLU A 480 -37.41 -11.18 4.95
CA GLU A 480 -36.95 -11.74 6.21
C GLU A 480 -35.67 -11.07 6.73
N THR A 481 -34.74 -10.72 5.83
CA THR A 481 -33.54 -9.95 6.18
C THR A 481 -33.90 -8.57 6.72
N ILE A 482 -34.82 -7.86 6.06
CA ILE A 482 -35.29 -6.54 6.53
C ILE A 482 -35.98 -6.66 7.89
N LYS A 483 -36.85 -7.66 8.10
CA LYS A 483 -37.47 -7.90 9.42
C LYS A 483 -36.43 -8.11 10.52
N LYS A 484 -35.36 -8.85 10.24
CA LYS A 484 -34.23 -9.05 11.17
C LYS A 484 -33.53 -7.73 11.49
N LEU A 485 -33.25 -6.90 10.48
CA LEU A 485 -32.63 -5.59 10.66
C LEU A 485 -33.53 -4.60 11.41
N ILE A 486 -34.85 -4.66 11.22
CA ILE A 486 -35.84 -3.87 11.97
C ILE A 486 -35.82 -4.26 13.45
N LYS A 487 -35.82 -5.56 13.74
CA LYS A 487 -35.71 -6.05 15.12
C LYS A 487 -34.41 -5.58 15.76
N LEU A 488 -33.31 -5.63 15.01
CA LEU A 488 -32.01 -5.15 15.48
C LEU A 488 -32.02 -3.64 15.73
N HIS A 489 -32.64 -2.84 14.86
CA HIS A 489 -32.80 -1.39 15.06
C HIS A 489 -33.44 -1.08 16.41
N GLY A 490 -34.49 -1.81 16.78
CA GLY A 490 -35.17 -1.62 18.08
C GLY A 490 -34.35 -2.07 19.29
N GLN A 491 -33.32 -2.90 19.08
CA GLN A 491 -32.40 -3.37 20.13
C GLN A 491 -31.16 -2.47 20.27
N LEU A 492 -30.76 -1.81 19.18
CA LEU A 492 -29.63 -0.90 19.17
C LEU A 492 -30.02 0.42 19.83
N ASP A 493 -29.60 0.60 21.08
CA ASP A 493 -29.71 1.89 21.75
C ASP A 493 -28.64 2.84 21.21
N PHE A 494 -29.05 3.67 20.25
CA PHE A 494 -28.18 4.70 19.71
C PHE A 494 -28.06 5.92 20.64
N GLY A 495 -28.88 6.02 21.70
CA GLY A 495 -29.01 7.20 22.54
C GLY A 495 -30.02 8.20 21.99
N ILE A 496 -30.79 8.85 22.87
CA ILE A 496 -31.72 9.93 22.50
C ILE A 496 -30.91 11.20 22.23
N ASN A 497 -31.16 11.86 21.08
CA ASN A 497 -30.50 13.11 20.64
C ASN A 497 -28.98 13.04 20.38
N THR A 498 -28.43 11.85 20.18
CA THR A 498 -27.02 11.69 19.79
C THR A 498 -26.88 11.65 18.26
N TYR A 499 -26.01 12.49 17.70
CA TYR A 499 -25.69 12.51 16.26
C TYR A 499 -24.65 11.44 15.91
N ARG A 500 -25.00 10.17 16.18
CA ARG A 500 -24.12 9.02 15.90
C ARG A 500 -24.13 8.69 14.40
N PRO A 501 -22.97 8.68 13.71
CA PRO A 501 -22.88 8.30 12.29
C PRO A 501 -23.46 6.91 12.02
N GLU A 502 -23.22 5.96 12.91
CA GLU A 502 -23.67 4.57 12.82
C GLU A 502 -25.19 4.47 12.73
N ALA A 503 -25.90 5.28 13.54
CA ALA A 503 -27.34 5.37 13.49
C ALA A 503 -27.83 5.90 12.14
N SER A 504 -27.11 6.86 11.57
CA SER A 504 -27.45 7.47 10.28
C SER A 504 -27.23 6.49 9.13
N HIS A 505 -26.09 5.78 9.12
CA HIS A 505 -25.76 4.75 8.14
C HIS A 505 -26.78 3.60 8.17
N PHE A 506 -27.12 3.11 9.37
CA PHE A 506 -28.08 2.02 9.52
C PHE A 506 -29.50 2.43 9.08
N LYS A 507 -29.91 3.66 9.41
CA LYS A 507 -31.18 4.23 8.93
C LYS A 507 -31.22 4.34 7.41
N PHE A 508 -30.11 4.75 6.80
CA PHE A 508 -29.96 4.82 5.35
C PHE A 508 -30.09 3.43 4.70
N LEU A 509 -29.45 2.40 5.26
CA LEU A 509 -29.59 1.02 4.81
C LEU A 509 -31.06 0.57 4.83
N LEU A 510 -31.74 0.67 5.98
CA LEU A 510 -33.13 0.25 6.13
C LEU A 510 -34.06 0.92 5.10
N ARG A 511 -33.90 2.24 4.94
CA ARG A 511 -34.68 3.02 3.97
C ARG A 511 -34.46 2.55 2.54
N ARG A 512 -33.21 2.29 2.17
CA ARG A 512 -32.83 1.85 0.83
C ARG A 512 -33.34 0.43 0.54
N LEU A 513 -33.16 -0.50 1.47
CA LEU A 513 -33.65 -1.87 1.33
C LEU A 513 -35.18 -1.91 1.23
N PHE A 514 -35.90 -1.14 2.05
CA PHE A 514 -37.36 -1.06 1.95
C PHE A 514 -37.79 -0.50 0.60
N ARG A 515 -37.13 0.54 0.09
CA ARG A 515 -37.44 1.11 -1.23
C ARG A 515 -37.39 0.05 -2.33
N ASN A 516 -36.41 -0.85 -2.25
CA ASN A 516 -36.13 -1.87 -3.26
C ASN A 516 -37.03 -3.12 -3.15
N LEU A 517 -37.80 -3.28 -2.06
CA LEU A 517 -38.81 -4.34 -1.97
C LEU A 517 -39.90 -4.19 -3.04
N SER A 518 -40.39 -5.32 -3.53
CA SER A 518 -41.58 -5.36 -4.37
C SER A 518 -42.83 -4.92 -3.59
N ASN A 519 -43.82 -4.33 -4.28
CA ASN A 519 -45.06 -3.87 -3.63
C ASN A 519 -45.77 -4.96 -2.79
N PRO A 520 -45.89 -6.23 -3.23
CA PRO A 520 -46.47 -7.28 -2.41
C PRO A 520 -45.74 -7.49 -1.08
N MET A 521 -44.41 -7.43 -1.08
CA MET A 521 -43.59 -7.61 0.14
C MET A 521 -43.69 -6.40 1.06
N LYS A 522 -43.77 -5.17 0.51
CA LYS A 522 -44.03 -3.96 1.29
C LYS A 522 -45.36 -4.05 2.04
N LEU A 523 -46.42 -4.53 1.38
CA LEU A 523 -47.73 -4.75 2.00
C LEU A 523 -47.61 -5.73 3.19
N LEU A 524 -46.94 -6.87 3.02
CA LEU A 524 -46.74 -7.84 4.11
C LEU A 524 -45.96 -7.25 5.30
N LEU A 525 -44.94 -6.42 5.04
CA LEU A 525 -44.16 -5.78 6.10
C LEU A 525 -44.99 -4.78 6.91
N THR A 526 -45.80 -3.97 6.23
CA THR A 526 -46.69 -2.99 6.87
C THR A 526 -47.82 -3.64 7.67
N GLN A 527 -48.34 -4.80 7.22
CA GLN A 527 -49.34 -5.57 7.98
C GLN A 527 -48.77 -6.15 9.28
N THR A 528 -47.48 -6.45 9.31
CA THR A 528 -46.80 -7.03 10.47
C THR A 528 -46.19 -5.98 11.41
N ASN A 529 -46.09 -4.72 10.97
CA ASN A 529 -45.53 -3.61 11.75
C ASN A 529 -46.45 -2.39 11.63
N THR A 530 -47.47 -2.32 12.46
CA THR A 530 -48.43 -1.20 12.40
C THR A 530 -47.76 0.13 12.77
N LEU A 531 -48.34 1.25 12.32
CA LEU A 531 -47.80 2.59 12.56
C LEU A 531 -47.77 2.95 14.06
N GLN A 532 -48.84 2.56 14.77
CA GLN A 532 -49.04 2.84 16.20
C GLN A 532 -48.04 2.07 17.07
N GLU A 533 -47.66 0.87 16.65
CA GLU A 533 -46.72 0.03 17.40
C GLU A 533 -45.26 0.32 17.06
N ASN A 534 -44.98 0.85 15.85
CA ASN A 534 -43.61 1.01 15.33
C ASN A 534 -43.35 2.39 14.72
N THR A 535 -43.82 3.47 15.36
CA THR A 535 -43.65 4.84 14.85
C THR A 535 -42.18 5.18 14.58
N ASP A 536 -41.26 4.74 15.43
CA ASP A 536 -39.81 4.93 15.26
C ASP A 536 -39.24 4.30 13.98
N LEU A 537 -39.74 3.13 13.60
CA LEU A 537 -39.34 2.46 12.36
C LEU A 537 -39.76 3.28 11.14
N TRP A 538 -40.99 3.78 11.14
CA TRP A 538 -41.54 4.50 10.00
C TRP A 538 -40.92 5.89 9.83
N LYS A 539 -40.38 6.50 10.89
CA LYS A 539 -39.49 7.68 10.79
C LYS A 539 -38.23 7.40 9.98
N VAL A 540 -37.70 6.18 10.09
CA VAL A 540 -36.46 5.76 9.44
C VAL A 540 -36.70 5.42 7.98
N ILE A 541 -37.71 4.59 7.70
CA ILE A 541 -38.03 4.14 6.35
C ILE A 541 -38.61 5.28 5.50
N GLY A 542 -39.50 6.07 6.10
CA GLY A 542 -40.30 7.08 5.41
C GLY A 542 -41.37 6.49 4.49
N LEU A 543 -42.32 7.33 4.06
CA LEU A 543 -43.51 6.93 3.32
C LEU A 543 -43.37 7.10 1.78
N ARG A 544 -42.22 7.59 1.31
CA ARG A 544 -41.99 7.97 -0.09
C ARG A 544 -42.04 6.78 -1.05
N SER A 545 -41.74 5.59 -0.54
CA SER A 545 -41.68 4.35 -1.32
C SER A 545 -42.83 3.39 -1.00
N PHE A 546 -43.87 3.88 -0.32
CA PHE A 546 -45.08 3.11 -0.02
C PHE A 546 -45.94 2.88 -1.28
N PRO A 547 -46.59 1.71 -1.40
CA PRO A 547 -47.56 1.47 -2.46
C PRO A 547 -48.79 2.39 -2.33
N GLU A 548 -49.28 2.94 -3.45
CA GLU A 548 -50.49 3.80 -3.49
C GLU A 548 -51.74 3.12 -2.88
N GLN A 549 -51.79 1.79 -2.94
CA GLN A 549 -52.86 0.95 -2.37
C GLN A 549 -52.99 1.07 -0.84
N GLN A 550 -52.03 1.74 -0.17
CA GLN A 550 -52.03 2.01 1.25
C GLN A 550 -52.33 3.47 1.61
N GLY A 551 -52.98 4.23 0.73
CA GLY A 551 -53.44 5.59 1.04
C GLY A 551 -54.26 5.68 2.34
N HIS A 552 -54.98 4.62 2.72
CA HIS A 552 -55.70 4.53 4.00
C HIS A 552 -54.78 4.62 5.24
N PHE A 553 -53.57 4.05 5.16
CA PHE A 553 -52.57 4.08 6.23
C PHE A 553 -51.99 5.48 6.44
N VAL A 554 -51.76 6.22 5.34
CA VAL A 554 -51.33 7.61 5.38
C VAL A 554 -52.48 8.52 5.86
N ALA A 555 -53.71 8.26 5.43
CA ALA A 555 -54.91 8.99 5.83
C ALA A 555 -55.19 8.86 7.35
N GLU A 556 -54.97 7.67 7.93
CA GLU A 556 -55.09 7.44 9.38
C GLU A 556 -54.06 8.28 10.16
N LEU A 557 -52.80 8.28 9.73
CA LEU A 557 -51.75 9.11 10.32
C LEU A 557 -52.07 10.61 10.23
N CYS A 558 -52.54 11.08 9.06
CA CYS A 558 -52.99 12.45 8.88
C CYS A 558 -54.12 12.79 9.85
N SER A 559 -55.15 11.95 9.93
CA SER A 559 -56.31 12.17 10.79
C SER A 559 -55.94 12.20 12.28
N GLU A 560 -55.07 11.30 12.73
CA GLU A 560 -54.58 11.30 14.11
C GLU A 560 -53.76 12.55 14.42
N THR A 561 -52.88 12.95 13.50
CA THR A 561 -52.04 14.15 13.65
C THR A 561 -52.89 15.41 13.72
N ILE A 562 -53.87 15.55 12.83
CA ILE A 562 -54.81 16.68 12.82
C ILE A 562 -55.58 16.72 14.15
N LYS A 563 -56.10 15.58 14.61
CA LYS A 563 -56.83 15.48 15.87
C LYS A 563 -55.95 15.91 17.06
N LYS A 564 -54.70 15.44 17.13
CA LYS A 564 -53.78 15.83 18.22
C LYS A 564 -53.40 17.30 18.17
N ILE A 565 -53.19 17.87 16.98
CA ILE A 565 -52.94 19.31 16.83
C ILE A 565 -54.16 20.12 17.30
N GLN A 566 -55.37 19.71 16.95
CA GLN A 566 -56.60 20.37 17.40
C GLN A 566 -56.82 20.27 18.92
N MET A 567 -56.20 19.30 19.58
CA MET A 567 -56.25 19.13 21.03
C MET A 567 -55.13 19.90 21.77
N MET A 568 -54.24 20.61 21.07
CA MET A 568 -53.12 21.35 21.71
C MET A 568 -53.59 22.39 22.75
N ASP A 569 -54.78 22.96 22.56
CA ASP A 569 -55.37 23.94 23.47
C ASP A 569 -56.15 23.31 24.65
N CYS A 570 -56.17 21.97 24.76
CA CYS A 570 -56.85 21.25 25.83
C CYS A 570 -55.92 20.92 27.01
N ASP A 571 -56.44 21.00 28.23
CA ASP A 571 -55.70 20.73 29.48
C ASP A 571 -55.10 19.31 29.59
N GLN A 572 -55.53 18.39 28.72
CA GLN A 572 -55.06 17.00 28.68
C GLN A 572 -53.88 16.79 27.72
N PHE A 573 -53.48 17.80 26.95
CA PHE A 573 -52.39 17.70 25.99
C PHE A 573 -51.03 17.74 26.70
N GLY A 574 -50.34 16.61 26.69
CA GLY A 574 -49.07 16.43 27.39
C GLY A 574 -47.84 16.56 26.49
N LEU A 575 -46.66 16.46 27.12
CA LEU A 575 -45.38 16.39 26.41
C LEU A 575 -45.31 15.19 25.44
N GLY A 576 -45.92 14.07 25.82
CA GLY A 576 -46.00 12.87 24.97
C GLY A 576 -46.80 13.11 23.69
N ASP A 577 -47.88 13.89 23.77
CA ASP A 577 -48.70 14.24 22.60
C ASP A 577 -47.95 15.20 21.67
N LEU A 578 -47.22 16.17 22.22
CA LEU A 578 -46.37 17.09 21.45
C LEU A 578 -45.26 16.36 20.69
N ILE A 579 -44.58 15.42 21.36
CA ILE A 579 -43.58 14.57 20.74
C ILE A 579 -44.25 13.76 19.62
N CYS A 580 -45.39 13.13 19.88
CA CYS A 580 -46.13 12.37 18.88
C CYS A 580 -46.53 13.23 17.67
N VAL A 581 -46.98 14.48 17.86
CA VAL A 581 -47.24 15.40 16.74
C VAL A 581 -45.97 15.65 15.92
N GLY A 582 -44.87 16.06 16.56
CA GLY A 582 -43.62 16.34 15.85
C GLY A 582 -43.09 15.11 15.09
N GLU A 583 -43.28 13.93 15.67
CA GLU A 583 -42.93 12.64 15.07
C GLU A 583 -43.79 12.29 13.87
N ASN A 584 -45.10 12.48 13.95
CA ASN A 584 -46.00 12.24 12.83
C ASN A 584 -45.75 13.23 11.69
N LEU A 585 -45.46 14.50 12.00
CA LEU A 585 -45.08 15.51 11.01
C LEU A 585 -43.79 15.13 10.27
N GLU A 586 -42.81 14.56 10.99
CA GLU A 586 -41.60 14.03 10.37
C GLU A 586 -41.93 12.92 9.36
N ILE A 587 -42.74 11.95 9.77
CA ILE A 587 -43.12 10.81 8.92
C ILE A 587 -43.90 11.31 7.69
N LEU A 588 -44.88 12.19 7.89
CA LEU A 588 -45.69 12.77 6.81
C LEU A 588 -44.86 13.61 5.83
N SER A 589 -43.74 14.21 6.26
CA SER A 589 -42.84 14.95 5.36
C SER A 589 -42.13 14.05 4.34
N THR A 590 -42.24 12.74 4.51
CA THR A 590 -41.69 11.76 3.58
C THR A 590 -42.73 11.14 2.67
N VAL A 591 -44.00 11.57 2.69
CA VAL A 591 -45.08 11.03 1.84
C VAL A 591 -44.92 11.44 0.37
N ASN A 592 -45.34 10.56 -0.54
CA ASN A 592 -45.64 10.96 -1.91
C ASN A 592 -47.04 11.59 -1.96
N LEU A 593 -47.14 12.88 -2.27
CA LEU A 593 -48.39 13.64 -2.22
C LEU A 593 -49.51 13.02 -3.07
N SER A 594 -49.19 12.33 -4.17
CA SER A 594 -50.19 11.65 -5.00
C SER A 594 -50.90 10.49 -4.29
N ALA A 595 -50.35 9.99 -3.19
CA ALA A 595 -50.92 8.90 -2.41
C ALA A 595 -51.89 9.37 -1.30
N LEU A 596 -51.96 10.69 -1.05
CA LEU A 596 -52.92 11.26 -0.09
C LEU A 596 -54.27 11.47 -0.77
N PRO A 597 -55.39 11.05 -0.15
CA PRO A 597 -56.68 11.46 -0.63
C PRO A 597 -56.86 12.99 -0.42
N VAL A 598 -57.55 13.62 -1.36
CA VAL A 598 -57.58 15.09 -1.53
C VAL A 598 -58.14 15.80 -0.29
N GLU A 599 -59.09 15.18 0.41
CA GLU A 599 -59.75 15.77 1.58
C GLU A 599 -58.82 15.81 2.80
N GLU A 600 -58.08 14.74 3.05
CA GLU A 600 -57.08 14.65 4.11
C GLU A 600 -55.90 15.57 3.83
N MET A 601 -55.47 15.68 2.57
CA MET A 601 -54.43 16.62 2.15
C MET A 601 -54.82 18.07 2.44
N ARG A 602 -56.03 18.49 2.05
CA ARG A 602 -56.54 19.85 2.36
C ARG A 602 -56.65 20.10 3.85
N SER A 603 -57.13 19.10 4.59
CA SER A 603 -57.28 19.20 6.04
C SER A 603 -55.93 19.32 6.75
N LEU A 604 -54.92 18.58 6.28
CA LEU A 604 -53.56 18.68 6.78
C LEU A 604 -52.95 20.06 6.46
N VAL A 605 -53.02 20.52 5.21
CA VAL A 605 -52.50 21.84 4.80
C VAL A 605 -53.14 22.97 5.62
N SER A 606 -54.47 22.92 5.82
CA SER A 606 -55.19 23.86 6.68
C SER A 606 -54.66 23.85 8.11
N THR A 607 -54.49 22.66 8.69
CA THR A 607 -54.01 22.47 10.06
C THR A 607 -52.55 22.92 10.24
N ILE A 608 -51.67 22.63 9.29
CA ILE A 608 -50.28 23.15 9.28
C ILE A 608 -50.28 24.68 9.14
N GLY A 609 -51.15 25.23 8.31
CA GLY A 609 -51.34 26.68 8.19
C GLY A 609 -51.75 27.34 9.51
N ILE A 610 -52.61 26.68 10.30
CA ILE A 610 -52.97 27.14 11.65
C ILE A 610 -51.77 27.10 12.61
N LEU A 611 -50.94 26.04 12.56
CA LEU A 611 -49.72 25.97 13.37
C LEU A 611 -48.73 27.11 13.06
N TRP A 612 -48.61 27.50 11.80
CA TRP A 612 -47.82 28.67 11.40
C TRP A 612 -48.44 30.00 11.82
N ASN A 613 -49.74 30.05 12.13
CA ASN A 613 -50.39 31.26 12.63
C ASN A 613 -50.09 31.52 14.13
N VAL A 614 -49.48 30.56 14.82
CA VAL A 614 -49.03 30.71 16.21
C VAL A 614 -47.75 31.55 16.25
N THR A 615 -47.68 32.48 17.21
CA THR A 615 -46.49 33.32 17.40
C THR A 615 -45.41 32.56 18.16
N PHE A 616 -44.29 32.27 17.50
CA PHE A 616 -43.12 31.64 18.13
C PHE A 616 -42.31 32.69 18.90
N SER A 617 -42.54 32.84 20.21
CA SER A 617 -41.92 33.90 21.03
C SER A 617 -40.75 33.45 21.91
N ASP A 618 -40.59 32.15 22.21
CA ASP A 618 -39.51 31.62 23.05
C ASP A 618 -38.67 30.53 22.35
N PHE A 619 -37.66 30.97 21.61
CA PHE A 619 -36.70 30.11 20.93
C PHE A 619 -35.66 29.48 21.86
N SER A 620 -35.68 29.73 23.17
CA SER A 620 -34.80 29.04 24.13
C SER A 620 -35.33 27.63 24.48
N ASN A 621 -36.61 27.39 24.21
CA ASN A 621 -37.26 26.10 24.46
C ASN A 621 -36.86 25.05 23.40
N ASN A 622 -36.13 24.02 23.82
CA ASN A 622 -35.70 22.91 22.95
C ASN A 622 -36.87 22.15 22.31
N MET A 623 -38.03 22.07 22.98
CA MET A 623 -39.23 21.42 22.42
C MET A 623 -39.84 22.25 21.30
N LEU A 624 -39.85 23.57 21.43
CA LEU A 624 -40.32 24.46 20.38
C LEU A 624 -39.41 24.37 19.15
N ARG A 625 -38.08 24.35 19.35
CA ARG A 625 -37.11 24.13 18.27
C ARG A 625 -37.33 22.79 17.58
N TYR A 626 -37.52 21.72 18.36
CA TYR A 626 -37.83 20.41 17.83
C TYR A 626 -39.06 20.47 16.92
N LEU A 627 -40.19 21.00 17.42
CA LEU A 627 -41.43 21.11 16.64
C LEU A 627 -41.26 21.95 15.38
N ILE A 628 -40.57 23.10 15.45
CA ILE A 628 -40.34 23.98 14.30
C ILE A 628 -39.54 23.26 13.20
N VAL A 629 -38.50 22.49 13.55
CA VAL A 629 -37.74 21.71 12.57
C VAL A 629 -38.63 20.70 11.85
N LYS A 630 -39.54 20.04 12.58
CA LYS A 630 -40.51 19.10 12.00
C LYS A 630 -41.55 19.80 11.13
N LEU A 631 -42.04 20.94 11.59
CA LEU A 631 -42.99 21.80 10.88
C LEU A 631 -42.40 22.31 9.56
N LEU A 632 -41.14 22.73 9.55
CA LEU A 632 -40.42 23.13 8.35
C LEU A 632 -40.35 22.00 7.31
N ARG A 633 -40.00 20.78 7.72
CA ARG A 633 -39.89 19.61 6.82
C ARG A 633 -41.22 19.25 6.15
N ILE A 634 -42.32 19.21 6.91
CA ILE A 634 -43.64 18.95 6.33
C ILE A 634 -44.10 20.11 5.43
N THR A 635 -43.76 21.35 5.79
CA THR A 635 -44.11 22.54 5.01
C THR A 635 -43.39 22.56 3.66
N GLU A 636 -42.10 22.19 3.64
CA GLU A 636 -41.34 21.99 2.39
C GLU A 636 -42.02 20.96 1.48
N THR A 637 -42.52 19.87 2.07
CA THR A 637 -43.20 18.80 1.33
C THR A 637 -44.54 19.27 0.76
N LEU A 638 -45.29 20.08 1.50
CA LEU A 638 -46.62 20.57 1.14
C LEU A 638 -46.61 21.92 0.41
N VAL A 639 -45.44 22.46 0.08
CA VAL A 639 -45.29 23.86 -0.38
C VAL A 639 -46.16 24.19 -1.60
N THR A 640 -46.40 23.23 -2.49
CA THR A 640 -47.22 23.39 -3.70
C THR A 640 -48.72 23.45 -3.42
N GLU A 641 -49.15 23.00 -2.23
CA GLU A 641 -50.56 22.87 -1.86
C GLU A 641 -51.07 24.03 -0.99
N PHE A 642 -50.17 24.86 -0.47
CA PHE A 642 -50.55 26.05 0.31
C PHE A 642 -51.12 27.17 -0.58
N SER A 643 -52.08 27.92 -0.04
CA SER A 643 -52.52 29.16 -0.67
C SER A 643 -51.45 30.25 -0.59
N VAL A 644 -51.55 31.27 -1.45
CA VAL A 644 -50.62 32.43 -1.45
C VAL A 644 -50.58 33.11 -0.07
N ASP A 645 -51.73 33.25 0.59
CA ASP A 645 -51.82 33.87 1.92
C ASP A 645 -51.12 33.02 2.99
N GLN A 646 -51.27 31.70 2.92
CA GLN A 646 -50.60 30.78 3.84
C GLN A 646 -49.08 30.78 3.60
N LEU A 647 -48.62 30.78 2.34
CA LEU A 647 -47.20 30.87 2.00
C LEU A 647 -46.60 32.19 2.48
N PHE A 648 -47.33 33.30 2.37
CA PHE A 648 -46.88 34.59 2.90
C PHE A 648 -46.71 34.54 4.43
N LEU A 649 -47.67 33.94 5.15
CA LEU A 649 -47.60 33.74 6.59
C LEU A 649 -46.41 32.86 7.00
N VAL A 650 -46.23 31.72 6.33
CA VAL A 650 -45.09 30.81 6.53
C VAL A 650 -43.78 31.55 6.32
N CYS A 651 -43.61 32.25 5.19
CA CYS A 651 -42.40 33.02 4.88
C CYS A 651 -42.14 34.12 5.92
N PHE A 652 -43.18 34.82 6.37
CA PHE A 652 -43.08 35.84 7.40
C PHE A 652 -42.60 35.26 8.74
N GLN A 653 -43.15 34.11 9.14
CA GLN A 653 -42.74 33.42 10.38
C GLN A 653 -41.34 32.82 10.26
N ILE A 654 -40.96 32.23 9.11
CA ILE A 654 -39.60 31.74 8.87
C ILE A 654 -38.60 32.89 8.93
N LEU A 655 -38.92 34.04 8.32
CA LEU A 655 -38.09 35.24 8.39
C LEU A 655 -37.97 35.73 9.84
N PHE A 656 -39.08 35.73 10.59
CA PHE A 656 -39.08 36.07 12.01
C PHE A 656 -38.17 35.13 12.81
N VAL A 657 -38.31 33.80 12.64
CA VAL A 657 -37.46 32.77 13.27
C VAL A 657 -35.98 32.98 12.91
N TYR A 658 -35.67 33.24 11.64
CA TYR A 658 -34.29 33.42 11.15
C TYR A 658 -33.66 34.71 11.70
N VAL A 659 -34.39 35.83 11.67
CA VAL A 659 -33.96 37.13 12.18
C VAL A 659 -33.79 37.09 13.70
N PHE A 660 -34.71 36.47 14.44
CA PHE A 660 -34.61 36.35 15.90
C PHE A 660 -33.45 35.44 16.32
N THR A 661 -33.22 34.33 15.62
CA THR A 661 -32.08 33.43 15.89
C THR A 661 -30.74 34.09 15.57
N PHE A 662 -30.68 34.90 14.51
CA PHE A 662 -29.50 35.68 14.13
C PHE A 662 -29.21 36.80 15.15
N LEU A 663 -30.23 37.53 15.59
CA LEU A 663 -30.12 38.59 16.60
C LEU A 663 -29.75 38.06 18.00
N PHE A 664 -30.25 36.88 18.39
CA PHE A 664 -29.87 36.26 19.66
C PHE A 664 -28.43 35.72 19.64
N LYS A 665 -27.97 35.15 18.52
CA LYS A 665 -26.57 34.72 18.36
C LYS A 665 -25.59 35.90 18.38
N THR A 666 -25.97 37.06 17.82
CA THR A 666 -25.14 38.27 17.85
C THR A 666 -25.20 38.98 19.20
N ALA A 667 -26.34 38.95 19.91
CA ALA A 667 -26.44 39.47 21.28
C ALA A 667 -25.64 38.62 22.29
N SER A 668 -25.65 37.29 22.19
CA SER A 668 -24.83 36.41 23.05
C SER A 668 -23.32 36.53 22.81
N PHE A 669 -22.92 37.07 21.64
CA PHE A 669 -21.51 37.36 21.30
C PHE A 669 -21.07 38.76 21.78
N LEU A 670 -22.02 39.60 22.21
CA LEU A 670 -21.76 40.94 22.76
C LEU A 670 -21.80 40.95 24.31
N ASP A 671 -22.36 39.91 24.93
CA ASP A 671 -22.33 39.66 26.38
C ASP A 671 -21.22 38.68 26.83
N SER A 672 -20.37 38.22 25.90
CA SER A 672 -19.10 37.49 26.16
C SER A 672 -17.92 38.34 25.70
#